data_AF-A0A952MYB7-F1
#
_entry.id   AF-A0A952MYB7-F1
#
_cell.length_a   1.000
_cell.length_b   1.000
_cell.length_c   1.000
_cell.angle_alpha   90.00
_cell.angle_beta   90.00
_cell.angle_gamma   90.00
#
_symmetry.space_group_name_H-M   'P 1'
#
loop_
_entity.id
_entity.type
_entity.pdbx_description
1 polymer ?
#
loop_
_entity_poly.entity_id
_entity_poly.type
_entity_poly.pdbx_seq_one_letter_code
_entity_poly.pdbx_strand_id
1 'polypeptide(L)'
;MSKYVCLLRVVFAMVHGPWFMDYCYAQEIPLGTWRIHNSYNAIHSIAVSSQKVYAASSNGIVVANTDNSLSTLTKLDGLSGVDITSIAFDQTRNQLLISYADGMLDIIRPSEIISYSSLKNSPTISGSKKINHVMVQGGVAYLSADYGVVVFDLAQLEVKETWRDLGPAGQLLAIRESTVLGDSIFLATQNGVLAGLLTDNLLDFANWKRFNQGAFNAVVQSVASFNGKVYAAIDGAGLYMRQNGVWSLDYFPGSDFNALTANTNLLITEGNNLWALNASGTLTQIQDDKIQKPVFANQDGAGKFWIGDLRNGLISDKSGSFQSYIPNGPTFSGGFRLNLNSANQLFTVSGGYTTNFLPAGKNENINVFAAGLWGTEASFFTLDVTDVDFKSTKIFVSSFGSGLQVVENSSSNIYTNANSPLSTNRITAIASAPDGLWITNYGAVLSLHLLKNDNTWESFSFPIAAAQFPTELLVDRIGQVWMVLNPAQGGGILVYSREKNQHVYLNEVAGSGALPSRSVFSITADREGQVWVGTNAGVAYFPNPAQVFSGSINSAKPIFNGRFLLRDETVTAIAADGGNRKWMGTQRGLWLFDPFGEKQIYNFNAANSPLLSDRIVDIEIHPVTGEVFFVTERGVVSYRSDATASQPAFDKVKIFPNPVTAEFTGNVSISGLSTDATVKVTDVSGKLIWQTYANGGTATWDVRDYSGKRAATGMYLVIAVSQDGSDSIVGKIAVIN
;
A
#
# COMPACT_ATOMS: atom_id res chain seq x y z
N MET A 1 -20.84 -13.58 -1.99
CA MET A 1 -20.01 -14.43 -1.09
C MET A 1 -19.88 -13.71 0.24
N SER A 2 -20.49 -14.24 1.30
CA SER A 2 -20.28 -13.71 2.65
C SER A 2 -18.84 -14.03 3.07
N LYS A 3 -17.96 -13.02 3.10
CA LYS A 3 -16.64 -13.16 3.72
C LYS A 3 -16.82 -12.98 5.23
N TYR A 4 -16.98 -14.08 5.95
CA TYR A 4 -16.83 -14.06 7.40
C TYR A 4 -15.34 -13.96 7.71
N VAL A 5 -14.90 -12.84 8.27
CA VAL A 5 -13.57 -12.71 8.87
C VAL A 5 -13.62 -13.44 10.21
N CYS A 6 -12.86 -14.52 10.35
CA CYS A 6 -12.76 -15.25 11.61
C CYS A 6 -12.00 -14.37 12.61
N LEU A 7 -12.71 -13.84 13.61
CA LEU A 7 -12.11 -13.13 14.75
C LEU A 7 -11.29 -14.12 15.58
N LEU A 8 -9.96 -14.04 15.51
CA LEU A 8 -9.10 -14.73 16.46
C LEU A 8 -8.99 -13.87 17.73
N ARG A 9 -9.56 -14.35 18.84
CA ARG A 9 -9.25 -13.81 20.17
C ARG A 9 -7.82 -14.20 20.52
N VAL A 10 -6.89 -13.25 20.42
CA VAL A 10 -5.55 -13.40 21.01
C VAL A 10 -5.69 -13.15 22.51
N VAL A 11 -5.81 -14.21 23.31
CA VAL A 11 -5.62 -14.15 24.75
C VAL A 11 -4.11 -14.15 25.00
N PHE A 12 -3.57 -13.04 25.49
CA PHE A 12 -2.20 -13.00 26.02
C PHE A 12 -2.12 -13.92 27.24
N ALA A 13 -1.53 -15.10 27.08
CA ALA A 13 -1.10 -15.93 28.18
C ALA A 13 0.39 -16.28 28.00
N MET A 14 1.23 -15.70 28.86
CA MET A 14 2.66 -15.97 28.95
C MET A 14 2.90 -17.41 29.43
N VAL A 15 3.20 -18.37 28.54
CA VAL A 15 3.99 -19.58 28.87
C VAL A 15 4.77 -20.05 27.62
N HIS A 16 6.07 -20.29 27.80
CA HIS A 16 7.02 -20.74 26.78
C HIS A 16 6.89 -22.25 26.48
N GLY A 17 6.69 -22.60 25.21
CA GLY A 17 6.76 -23.97 24.68
C GLY A 17 6.53 -23.96 23.15
N PRO A 18 7.06 -24.92 22.38
CA PRO A 18 6.96 -24.89 20.92
C PRO A 18 5.51 -25.16 20.49
N TRP A 19 4.85 -24.11 20.02
CA TRP A 19 3.49 -24.17 19.50
C TRP A 19 3.51 -24.84 18.12
N PHE A 20 3.02 -26.07 18.03
CA PHE A 20 2.43 -26.56 16.79
C PHE A 20 1.11 -25.81 16.60
N MET A 21 1.15 -24.68 15.90
CA MET A 21 -0.06 -24.06 15.38
C MET A 21 -0.56 -24.89 14.21
N ASP A 22 -1.69 -25.56 14.37
CA ASP A 22 -2.49 -26.05 13.25
C ASP A 22 -2.97 -24.82 12.45
N TYR A 23 -2.22 -24.45 11.42
CA TYR A 23 -2.60 -23.40 10.50
C TYR A 23 -3.85 -23.85 9.73
N CYS A 24 -4.99 -23.24 10.04
CA CYS A 24 -6.12 -23.25 9.11
C CYS A 24 -5.68 -22.39 7.92
N TYR A 25 -5.22 -23.02 6.84
CA TYR A 25 -4.74 -22.32 5.65
C TYR A 25 -5.84 -21.39 5.14
N ALA A 26 -5.61 -20.08 5.17
CA ALA A 26 -6.44 -19.17 4.41
C ALA A 26 -6.31 -19.55 2.92
N GLN A 27 -7.45 -19.64 2.24
CA GLN A 27 -7.50 -20.09 0.85
C GLN A 27 -6.69 -19.15 -0.05
N GLU A 28 -5.86 -19.73 -0.92
CA GLU A 28 -5.20 -19.00 -1.99
C GLU A 28 -6.24 -18.24 -2.83
N ILE A 29 -5.92 -17.02 -3.25
CA ILE A 29 -6.80 -16.31 -4.19
C ILE A 29 -6.78 -16.97 -5.57
N PRO A 30 -7.89 -16.97 -6.32
CA PRO A 30 -7.93 -17.56 -7.67
C PRO A 30 -6.92 -16.94 -8.64
N LEU A 31 -6.46 -17.71 -9.63
CA LEU A 31 -5.64 -17.21 -10.75
C LEU A 31 -6.30 -16.00 -11.42
N GLY A 32 -5.51 -14.99 -11.74
CA GLY A 32 -5.97 -13.77 -12.42
C GLY A 32 -6.73 -12.80 -11.52
N THR A 33 -6.75 -13.02 -10.19
CA THR A 33 -7.44 -12.13 -9.25
C THR A 33 -6.47 -11.35 -8.37
N TRP A 34 -6.99 -10.31 -7.74
CA TRP A 34 -6.25 -9.37 -6.91
C TRP A 34 -6.60 -9.53 -5.42
N ARG A 35 -5.66 -9.13 -4.56
CA ARG A 35 -5.87 -8.95 -3.12
C ARG A 35 -5.30 -7.59 -2.71
N ILE A 36 -6.02 -6.90 -1.83
CA ILE A 36 -5.59 -5.61 -1.24
C ILE A 36 -5.15 -5.87 0.19
N HIS A 37 -3.99 -5.33 0.57
CA HIS A 37 -3.42 -5.44 1.92
C HIS A 37 -3.36 -4.05 2.57
N ASN A 38 -4.50 -3.61 3.11
CA ASN A 38 -4.63 -2.29 3.75
C ASN A 38 -4.26 -2.33 5.23
N SER A 39 -3.61 -1.26 5.70
CA SER A 39 -3.54 -0.95 7.13
C SER A 39 -4.84 -0.31 7.61
N TYR A 40 -5.30 -0.77 8.76
CA TYR A 40 -6.45 -0.22 9.50
C TYR A 40 -6.04 0.28 10.89
N ASN A 41 -4.73 0.44 11.15
CA ASN A 41 -4.21 0.95 12.41
C ASN A 41 -4.46 2.45 12.59
N ALA A 42 -4.63 3.17 11.48
CA ALA A 42 -4.93 4.60 11.48
C ALA A 42 -6.35 4.84 10.96
N ILE A 43 -7.27 5.17 11.86
CA ILE A 43 -8.65 5.56 11.54
C ILE A 43 -8.82 7.05 11.80
N HIS A 44 -9.33 7.79 10.81
CA HIS A 44 -9.44 9.25 10.88
C HIS A 44 -10.88 9.79 10.66
N SER A 45 -11.85 8.94 10.32
CA SER A 45 -13.24 9.37 10.17
C SER A 45 -14.20 8.22 10.46
N ILE A 46 -15.32 8.51 11.12
CA ILE A 46 -16.30 7.51 11.55
C ILE A 46 -17.72 8.00 11.23
N ALA A 47 -18.48 7.14 10.55
CA ALA A 47 -19.90 7.34 10.32
C ALA A 47 -20.70 6.21 10.98
N VAL A 48 -21.74 6.58 11.71
CA VAL A 48 -22.59 5.63 12.45
C VAL A 48 -23.96 5.57 11.78
N SER A 49 -24.45 4.36 11.54
CA SER A 49 -25.83 4.09 11.14
C SER A 49 -26.59 3.38 12.27
N SER A 50 -27.88 3.13 12.09
CA SER A 50 -28.67 2.34 13.05
C SER A 50 -28.23 0.88 13.20
N GLN A 51 -27.48 0.34 12.22
CA GLN A 51 -27.10 -1.08 12.19
C GLN A 51 -25.60 -1.34 12.11
N LYS A 52 -24.81 -0.36 11.69
CA LYS A 52 -23.38 -0.52 11.36
C LYS A 52 -22.61 0.73 11.71
N VAL A 53 -21.36 0.55 12.10
CA VAL A 53 -20.37 1.63 12.20
C VAL A 53 -19.34 1.47 11.10
N TYR A 54 -19.11 2.54 10.37
CA TYR A 54 -18.13 2.65 9.30
C TYR A 54 -16.97 3.49 9.81
N ALA A 55 -15.74 2.99 9.67
CA ALA A 55 -14.54 3.65 10.11
C ALA A 55 -13.52 3.67 8.97
N ALA A 56 -13.14 4.86 8.51
CA ALA A 56 -12.25 5.04 7.38
C ALA A 56 -10.78 5.07 7.83
N SER A 57 -9.97 4.22 7.21
CA SER A 57 -8.56 4.47 7.00
C SER A 57 -8.37 5.16 5.65
N SER A 58 -7.12 5.47 5.27
CA SER A 58 -6.83 6.16 4.01
C SER A 58 -7.26 5.36 2.77
N ASN A 59 -7.18 4.03 2.80
CA ASN A 59 -7.36 3.20 1.59
C ASN A 59 -8.49 2.16 1.71
N GLY A 60 -9.28 2.22 2.78
CA GLY A 60 -10.41 1.34 2.99
C GLY A 60 -11.24 1.70 4.21
N ILE A 61 -12.39 1.03 4.33
CA ILE A 61 -13.32 1.25 5.43
C ILE A 61 -13.48 -0.06 6.20
N VAL A 62 -13.34 0.01 7.51
CA VAL A 62 -13.76 -1.03 8.45
C VAL A 62 -15.25 -0.86 8.72
N VAL A 63 -16.00 -1.94 8.60
CA VAL A 63 -17.44 -1.99 8.91
C VAL A 63 -17.64 -2.89 10.12
N ALA A 64 -17.96 -2.29 11.26
CA ALA A 64 -18.31 -2.99 12.48
C ALA A 64 -19.83 -3.28 12.50
N ASN A 65 -20.18 -4.57 12.50
CA ASN A 65 -21.55 -5.03 12.48
C ASN A 65 -22.13 -5.14 13.91
N THR A 66 -23.45 -5.29 14.00
CA THR A 66 -24.16 -5.47 15.29
C THR A 66 -23.67 -6.68 16.07
N ASP A 67 -23.31 -7.78 15.39
CA ASP A 67 -22.83 -9.05 15.95
C ASP A 67 -21.33 -9.05 16.34
N ASN A 68 -20.68 -7.88 16.28
CA ASN A 68 -19.23 -7.68 16.50
C ASN A 68 -18.33 -8.27 15.40
N SER A 69 -18.87 -8.82 14.32
CA SER A 69 -18.07 -9.16 13.15
C SER A 69 -17.57 -7.90 12.45
N LEU A 70 -16.39 -8.02 11.83
CA LEU A 70 -15.82 -6.97 11.00
C LEU A 70 -15.89 -7.39 9.53
N SER A 71 -16.17 -6.42 8.68
CA SER A 71 -16.02 -6.52 7.22
C SER A 71 -15.29 -5.29 6.71
N THR A 72 -14.82 -5.33 5.46
CA THR A 72 -14.10 -4.20 4.86
C THR A 72 -14.71 -3.79 3.54
N LEU A 73 -14.56 -2.52 3.19
CA LEU A 73 -14.85 -1.98 1.87
C LEU A 73 -13.58 -1.36 1.29
N THR A 74 -13.22 -1.77 0.07
CA THR A 74 -11.98 -1.40 -0.63
C THR A 74 -12.24 -1.20 -2.12
N LYS A 75 -11.23 -0.84 -2.92
CA LYS A 75 -11.36 -0.82 -4.39
C LYS A 75 -11.81 -2.15 -4.99
N LEU A 76 -11.49 -3.29 -4.37
CA LEU A 76 -11.97 -4.60 -4.83
C LEU A 76 -13.48 -4.77 -4.68
N ASP A 77 -14.08 -4.03 -3.75
CA ASP A 77 -15.52 -4.08 -3.48
C ASP A 77 -16.29 -3.04 -4.30
N GLY A 78 -15.60 -2.23 -5.12
CA GLY A 78 -16.18 -1.22 -6.00
C GLY A 78 -15.97 0.22 -5.57
N LEU A 79 -15.19 0.49 -4.52
CA LEU A 79 -14.77 1.86 -4.21
C LEU A 79 -13.95 2.45 -5.37
N SER A 80 -14.21 3.71 -5.71
CA SER A 80 -13.60 4.40 -6.86
C SER A 80 -12.26 5.05 -6.56
N GLY A 81 -11.92 5.24 -5.29
CA GLY A 81 -10.76 6.03 -4.88
C GLY A 81 -9.93 5.43 -3.75
N VAL A 82 -8.86 6.16 -3.45
CA VAL A 82 -7.93 6.00 -2.32
C VAL A 82 -7.72 7.40 -1.70
N ASP A 83 -7.05 7.49 -0.56
CA ASP A 83 -6.95 8.71 0.23
C ASP A 83 -8.35 9.23 0.63
N ILE A 84 -9.14 8.36 1.26
CA ILE A 84 -10.42 8.74 1.89
C ILE A 84 -10.13 9.87 2.88
N THR A 85 -10.94 10.92 2.86
CA THR A 85 -10.76 12.09 3.74
C THR A 85 -11.84 12.17 4.79
N SER A 86 -13.10 11.95 4.41
CA SER A 86 -14.25 12.02 5.31
C SER A 86 -15.36 11.08 4.87
N ILE A 87 -16.06 10.49 5.84
CA ILE A 87 -17.26 9.69 5.64
C ILE A 87 -18.43 10.25 6.47
N ALA A 88 -19.64 10.15 5.93
CA ALA A 88 -20.86 10.57 6.62
C ALA A 88 -22.04 9.66 6.25
N PHE A 89 -22.99 9.49 7.16
CA PHE A 89 -24.15 8.62 6.92
C PHE A 89 -25.44 9.45 6.84
N ASP A 90 -26.19 9.31 5.75
CA ASP A 90 -27.56 9.81 5.65
C ASP A 90 -28.54 8.77 6.19
N GLN A 91 -29.00 8.96 7.42
CA GLN A 91 -29.96 8.07 8.07
C GLN A 91 -31.29 7.98 7.30
N THR A 92 -31.71 9.05 6.64
CA THR A 92 -33.04 9.13 5.99
C THR A 92 -33.10 8.26 4.76
N ARG A 93 -32.04 8.28 3.95
CA ARG A 93 -31.92 7.51 2.70
C ARG A 93 -31.17 6.19 2.87
N ASN A 94 -30.64 5.93 4.06
CA ASN A 94 -29.83 4.76 4.36
C ASN A 94 -28.63 4.61 3.40
N GLN A 95 -27.83 5.67 3.30
CA GLN A 95 -26.67 5.69 2.42
C GLN A 95 -25.43 6.28 3.10
N LEU A 96 -24.27 5.68 2.84
CA LEU A 96 -22.96 6.16 3.28
C LEU A 96 -22.34 7.02 2.18
N LEU A 97 -21.87 8.20 2.53
CA LEU A 97 -21.04 9.04 1.67
C LEU A 97 -19.57 8.85 2.04
N ILE A 98 -18.74 8.73 1.01
CA ILE A 98 -17.29 8.65 1.11
C ILE A 98 -16.70 9.71 0.21
N SER A 99 -15.82 10.53 0.76
CA SER A 99 -15.11 11.57 0.03
C SER A 99 -13.62 11.29 0.00
N TYR A 100 -12.97 11.72 -1.08
CA TYR A 100 -11.57 11.46 -1.36
C TYR A 100 -10.78 12.76 -1.56
N ALA A 101 -9.45 12.67 -1.40
CA ALA A 101 -8.55 13.82 -1.53
C ALA A 101 -8.49 14.42 -2.94
N ASP A 102 -8.93 13.70 -3.97
CA ASP A 102 -8.98 14.17 -5.35
C ASP A 102 -10.35 14.74 -5.76
N GLY A 103 -11.30 14.81 -4.82
CA GLY A 103 -12.66 15.29 -5.05
C GLY A 103 -13.60 14.23 -5.63
N MET A 104 -13.19 12.96 -5.72
CA MET A 104 -14.14 11.87 -5.96
C MET A 104 -15.13 11.76 -4.79
N LEU A 105 -16.35 11.29 -5.09
CA LEU A 105 -17.33 10.88 -4.10
C LEU A 105 -17.85 9.49 -4.43
N ASP A 106 -17.97 8.63 -3.42
CA ASP A 106 -18.76 7.41 -3.52
C ASP A 106 -19.97 7.50 -2.59
N ILE A 107 -21.10 7.03 -3.09
CA ILE A 107 -22.36 6.90 -2.36
C ILE A 107 -22.73 5.42 -2.33
N ILE A 108 -22.71 4.84 -1.14
CA ILE A 108 -23.02 3.42 -0.94
C ILE A 108 -24.45 3.29 -0.41
N ARG A 109 -25.27 2.58 -1.17
CA ARG A 109 -26.61 2.15 -0.80
C ARG A 109 -26.61 0.62 -0.56
N PRO A 110 -27.67 0.05 0.03
CA PRO A 110 -27.71 -1.39 0.30
C PRO A 110 -27.48 -2.31 -0.91
N SER A 111 -27.81 -1.85 -2.12
CA SER A 111 -27.76 -2.64 -3.36
C SER A 111 -26.74 -2.15 -4.39
N GLU A 112 -26.12 -0.99 -4.20
CA GLU A 112 -25.28 -0.35 -5.22
C GLU A 112 -24.24 0.60 -4.62
N ILE A 113 -23.15 0.79 -5.36
CA ILE A 113 -22.15 1.84 -5.12
C ILE A 113 -22.21 2.78 -6.32
N ILE A 114 -22.45 4.07 -6.06
CA ILE A 114 -22.54 5.11 -7.08
C ILE A 114 -21.34 6.04 -6.93
N SER A 115 -20.58 6.21 -8.00
CA SER A 115 -19.41 7.08 -8.01
C SER A 115 -19.68 8.39 -8.75
N TYR A 116 -19.41 9.51 -8.08
CA TYR A 116 -19.61 10.85 -8.62
C TYR A 116 -18.24 11.53 -8.82
N SER A 117 -17.81 11.58 -10.07
CA SER A 117 -16.49 12.08 -10.47
C SER A 117 -16.50 13.53 -11.00
N SER A 118 -17.67 14.18 -11.09
CA SER A 118 -17.79 15.50 -11.72
C SER A 118 -16.99 16.58 -10.99
N LEU A 119 -16.84 16.51 -9.66
CA LEU A 119 -15.98 17.44 -8.92
C LEU A 119 -14.51 17.25 -9.29
N LYS A 120 -14.02 16.00 -9.22
CA LYS A 120 -12.68 15.60 -9.65
C LYS A 120 -12.37 16.03 -11.09
N ASN A 121 -13.35 15.91 -12.00
CA ASN A 121 -13.17 16.22 -13.42
C ASN A 121 -13.53 17.66 -13.81
N SER A 122 -13.99 18.49 -12.86
CA SER A 122 -14.42 19.85 -13.16
C SER A 122 -13.26 20.72 -13.67
N PRO A 123 -13.33 21.29 -14.89
CA PRO A 123 -12.29 22.18 -15.41
C PRO A 123 -12.33 23.56 -14.74
N THR A 124 -13.41 23.92 -14.05
CA THR A 124 -13.59 25.22 -13.41
C THR A 124 -13.03 25.29 -12.00
N ILE A 125 -12.54 24.18 -11.45
CA ILE A 125 -11.87 24.11 -10.15
C ILE A 125 -10.37 23.89 -10.41
N SER A 126 -9.60 24.95 -10.30
CA SER A 126 -8.13 24.91 -10.37
C SER A 126 -7.53 24.64 -8.99
N GLY A 127 -6.45 23.86 -8.93
CA GLY A 127 -5.75 23.54 -7.68
C GLY A 127 -6.29 22.30 -6.98
N SER A 128 -6.15 22.27 -5.65
CA SER A 128 -6.61 21.13 -4.84
C SER A 128 -8.12 20.96 -4.95
N LYS A 129 -8.55 19.70 -5.10
CA LYS A 129 -9.97 19.31 -5.11
C LYS A 129 -10.38 18.55 -3.86
N LYS A 130 -9.49 18.53 -2.87
CA LYS A 130 -9.67 17.80 -1.62
C LYS A 130 -10.95 18.24 -0.92
N ILE A 131 -11.75 17.24 -0.56
CA ILE A 131 -12.90 17.40 0.32
C ILE A 131 -12.39 17.10 1.74
N ASN A 132 -12.50 18.05 2.64
CA ASN A 132 -11.99 17.97 4.01
C ASN A 132 -13.03 17.38 4.98
N HIS A 133 -14.32 17.67 4.77
CA HIS A 133 -15.39 17.23 5.65
C HIS A 133 -16.73 17.10 4.92
N VAL A 134 -17.55 16.14 5.33
CA VAL A 134 -18.92 15.94 4.82
C VAL A 134 -19.91 16.07 5.97
N MET A 135 -20.78 17.08 5.91
CA MET A 135 -21.91 17.23 6.84
C MET A 135 -23.22 16.91 6.12
N VAL A 136 -24.03 16.02 6.66
CA VAL A 136 -25.37 15.70 6.12
C VAL A 136 -26.44 16.40 6.96
N GLN A 137 -27.26 17.24 6.32
CA GLN A 137 -28.41 17.87 6.96
C GLN A 137 -29.54 18.16 5.98
N GLY A 138 -30.78 17.86 6.37
CA GLY A 138 -31.97 18.23 5.60
C GLY A 138 -32.03 17.61 4.20
N GLY A 139 -31.38 16.46 3.99
CA GLY A 139 -31.27 15.81 2.67
C GLY A 139 -30.27 16.43 1.72
N VAL A 140 -29.39 17.29 2.23
CA VAL A 140 -28.25 17.87 1.53
C VAL A 140 -26.97 17.44 2.23
N ALA A 141 -25.91 17.20 1.46
CA ALA A 141 -24.56 17.12 1.99
C ALA A 141 -23.80 18.41 1.69
N TYR A 142 -23.24 19.03 2.72
CA TYR A 142 -22.31 20.15 2.61
C TYR A 142 -20.90 19.58 2.63
N LEU A 143 -20.21 19.67 1.49
CA LEU A 143 -18.85 19.18 1.33
C LEU A 143 -17.89 20.36 1.49
N SER A 144 -17.23 20.43 2.64
CA SER A 144 -16.18 21.41 2.88
C SER A 144 -14.94 20.99 2.10
N ALA A 145 -14.43 21.86 1.24
CA ALA A 145 -13.31 21.57 0.35
C ALA A 145 -12.25 22.69 0.39
N ASP A 146 -11.07 22.40 -0.17
CA ASP A 146 -9.97 23.38 -0.27
C ASP A 146 -10.32 24.61 -1.13
N TYR A 147 -11.40 24.53 -1.89
CA TYR A 147 -11.86 25.58 -2.81
C TYR A 147 -13.21 26.20 -2.42
N GLY A 148 -13.78 25.84 -1.26
CA GLY A 148 -15.09 26.34 -0.81
C GLY A 148 -16.00 25.26 -0.25
N VAL A 149 -17.31 25.44 -0.40
CA VAL A 149 -18.33 24.46 0.03
C VAL A 149 -19.17 24.03 -1.16
N VAL A 150 -19.28 22.73 -1.38
CA VAL A 150 -20.20 22.14 -2.36
C VAL A 150 -21.49 21.76 -1.66
N VAL A 151 -22.63 22.24 -2.17
CA VAL A 151 -23.96 21.88 -1.69
C VAL A 151 -24.52 20.79 -2.60
N PHE A 152 -24.60 19.56 -2.08
CA PHE A 152 -24.91 18.36 -2.86
C PHE A 152 -26.27 17.78 -2.48
N ASP A 153 -27.18 17.63 -3.44
CA ASP A 153 -28.49 17.02 -3.22
C ASP A 153 -28.37 15.49 -3.09
N LEU A 154 -28.82 14.93 -1.98
CA LEU A 154 -28.70 13.49 -1.72
C LEU A 154 -29.78 12.63 -2.38
N ALA A 155 -30.86 13.24 -2.87
CA ALA A 155 -31.91 12.55 -3.62
C ALA A 155 -31.58 12.52 -5.12
N GLN A 156 -31.22 13.66 -5.69
CA GLN A 156 -30.89 13.79 -7.12
C GLN A 156 -29.45 13.39 -7.44
N LEU A 157 -28.57 13.34 -6.43
CA LEU A 157 -27.13 13.11 -6.58
C LEU A 157 -26.46 14.12 -7.52
N GLU A 158 -26.78 15.40 -7.32
CA GLU A 158 -26.26 16.51 -8.11
C GLU A 158 -25.78 17.67 -7.22
N VAL A 159 -24.89 18.48 -7.77
CA VAL A 159 -24.45 19.72 -7.13
C VAL A 159 -25.52 20.79 -7.35
N LYS A 160 -26.11 21.30 -6.27
CA LYS A 160 -27.02 22.46 -6.33
C LYS A 160 -26.24 23.75 -6.52
N GLU A 161 -25.26 23.93 -5.65
CA GLU A 161 -24.48 25.16 -5.56
C GLU A 161 -23.04 24.83 -5.16
N THR A 162 -22.13 25.72 -5.49
CA THR A 162 -20.77 25.67 -4.95
C THR A 162 -20.38 27.06 -4.50
N TRP A 163 -20.33 27.28 -3.20
CA TRP A 163 -19.94 28.55 -2.60
C TRP A 163 -18.41 28.63 -2.60
N ARG A 164 -17.86 29.40 -3.52
CA ARG A 164 -16.41 29.58 -3.72
C ARG A 164 -16.02 31.03 -3.47
N ASP A 165 -14.72 31.29 -3.54
CA ASP A 165 -14.17 32.64 -3.47
C ASP A 165 -14.56 33.35 -2.17
N LEU A 166 -14.68 32.56 -1.09
CA LEU A 166 -15.17 32.99 0.21
C LEU A 166 -14.14 33.77 1.02
N GLY A 167 -12.92 33.95 0.53
CA GLY A 167 -11.87 34.75 1.16
C GLY A 167 -12.14 36.26 1.08
N PRO A 168 -11.35 37.07 1.82
CA PRO A 168 -11.37 38.53 1.64
C PRO A 168 -11.11 38.89 0.18
N ALA A 169 -11.90 39.83 -0.36
CA ALA A 169 -11.84 40.27 -1.76
C ALA A 169 -12.07 39.17 -2.81
N GLY A 170 -12.82 38.10 -2.50
CA GLY A 170 -13.18 37.07 -3.48
C GLY A 170 -12.06 36.05 -3.73
N GLN A 171 -11.22 35.77 -2.75
CA GLN A 171 -10.12 34.80 -2.89
C GLN A 171 -10.57 33.37 -2.56
N LEU A 172 -9.89 32.38 -3.17
CA LEU A 172 -10.06 30.99 -2.80
C LEU A 172 -9.74 30.79 -1.32
N LEU A 173 -10.62 30.08 -0.60
CA LEU A 173 -10.46 29.83 0.82
C LEU A 173 -10.75 28.37 1.12
N ALA A 174 -9.77 27.68 1.71
CA ALA A 174 -9.93 26.30 2.15
C ALA A 174 -10.87 26.24 3.36
N ILE A 175 -11.89 25.38 3.25
CA ILE A 175 -12.86 25.12 4.29
C ILE A 175 -12.53 23.77 4.90
N ARG A 176 -12.23 23.76 6.21
CA ARG A 176 -11.85 22.55 6.95
C ARG A 176 -13.08 21.74 7.34
N GLU A 177 -14.07 22.41 7.88
CA GLU A 177 -15.28 21.79 8.41
C GLU A 177 -16.44 22.78 8.38
N SER A 178 -17.65 22.24 8.36
CA SER A 178 -18.89 23.00 8.39
C SER A 178 -19.84 22.43 9.44
N THR A 179 -20.57 23.30 10.12
CA THR A 179 -21.69 22.93 11.00
C THR A 179 -22.87 23.85 10.78
N VAL A 180 -24.09 23.40 11.07
CA VAL A 180 -25.30 24.24 11.00
C VAL A 180 -26.00 24.29 12.35
N LEU A 181 -26.49 25.47 12.69
CA LEU A 181 -27.34 25.70 13.84
C LEU A 181 -28.52 26.59 13.42
N GLY A 182 -29.73 26.03 13.51
CA GLY A 182 -30.94 26.73 13.08
C GLY A 182 -30.92 26.98 11.57
N ASP A 183 -30.97 28.25 11.18
CA ASP A 183 -30.96 28.73 9.79
C ASP A 183 -29.57 29.13 9.30
N SER A 184 -28.54 28.97 10.14
CA SER A 184 -27.20 29.48 9.87
C SER A 184 -26.19 28.35 9.70
N ILE A 185 -25.33 28.46 8.71
CA ILE A 185 -24.14 27.62 8.51
C ILE A 185 -22.89 28.34 9.00
N PHE A 186 -21.97 27.58 9.61
CA PHE A 186 -20.69 28.05 10.14
C PHE A 186 -19.56 27.23 9.53
N LEU A 187 -18.49 27.91 9.09
CA LEU A 187 -17.35 27.30 8.42
C LEU A 187 -16.06 27.54 9.21
N ALA A 188 -15.31 26.46 9.48
CA ALA A 188 -13.94 26.52 9.98
C ALA A 188 -12.98 26.83 8.82
N THR A 189 -12.16 27.86 8.99
CA THR A 189 -11.22 28.31 7.94
C THR A 189 -9.83 28.55 8.50
N GLN A 190 -8.87 28.77 7.60
CA GLN A 190 -7.51 29.17 7.99
C GLN A 190 -7.42 30.55 8.67
N ASN A 191 -8.47 31.39 8.55
CA ASN A 191 -8.52 32.75 9.08
C ASN A 191 -9.84 32.99 9.82
N GLY A 192 -10.10 32.18 10.84
CA GLY A 192 -11.29 32.31 11.68
C GLY A 192 -12.53 31.56 11.18
N VAL A 193 -13.71 32.02 11.61
CA VAL A 193 -15.01 31.40 11.28
C VAL A 193 -15.79 32.28 10.31
N LEU A 194 -16.42 31.67 9.31
CA LEU A 194 -17.48 32.32 8.50
C LEU A 194 -18.85 31.85 8.96
N ALA A 195 -19.83 32.74 8.94
CA ALA A 195 -21.23 32.40 9.17
C ALA A 195 -22.11 32.99 8.07
N GLY A 196 -23.05 32.20 7.56
CA GLY A 196 -24.01 32.61 6.53
C GLY A 196 -25.41 32.11 6.86
N LEU A 197 -26.43 32.91 6.55
CA LEU A 197 -27.83 32.48 6.62
C LEU A 197 -28.14 31.61 5.39
N LEU A 198 -28.69 30.42 5.59
CA LEU A 198 -29.05 29.49 4.52
C LEU A 198 -30.17 30.01 3.60
N THR A 199 -30.87 31.06 4.04
CA THR A 199 -31.89 31.76 3.25
C THR A 199 -31.32 32.89 2.37
N ASP A 200 -30.07 33.29 2.59
CA ASP A 200 -29.39 34.31 1.79
C ASP A 200 -28.71 33.69 0.56
N ASN A 201 -28.32 34.55 -0.40
CA ASN A 201 -27.49 34.13 -1.53
C ASN A 201 -26.03 33.93 -1.09
N LEU A 202 -25.68 32.73 -0.65
CA LEU A 202 -24.34 32.41 -0.15
C LEU A 202 -23.27 32.26 -1.24
N LEU A 203 -23.62 32.39 -2.52
CA LEU A 203 -22.66 32.58 -3.61
C LEU A 203 -21.98 33.96 -3.57
N ASP A 204 -22.65 34.95 -2.98
CA ASP A 204 -22.07 36.29 -2.79
C ASP A 204 -21.28 36.32 -1.48
N PHE A 205 -19.95 36.47 -1.59
CA PHE A 205 -19.04 36.53 -0.45
C PHE A 205 -19.37 37.66 0.54
N ALA A 206 -20.13 38.69 0.12
CA ALA A 206 -20.57 39.80 0.97
C ALA A 206 -21.64 39.41 1.99
N ASN A 207 -22.41 38.34 1.71
CA ASN A 207 -23.44 37.83 2.64
C ASN A 207 -22.84 36.97 3.78
N TRP A 208 -21.54 36.73 3.76
CA TRP A 208 -20.85 35.98 4.82
C TRP A 208 -20.34 36.90 5.92
N LYS A 209 -20.79 36.65 7.15
CA LYS A 209 -20.24 37.28 8.35
C LYS A 209 -18.93 36.62 8.74
N ARG A 210 -17.91 37.45 8.99
CA ARG A 210 -16.54 37.01 9.30
C ARG A 210 -16.21 37.22 10.77
N PHE A 211 -15.63 36.20 11.39
CA PHE A 211 -15.06 36.25 12.73
C PHE A 211 -13.58 35.91 12.62
N ASN A 212 -12.73 36.93 12.51
CA ASN A 212 -11.29 36.80 12.22
C ASN A 212 -10.41 37.79 13.02
N GLN A 213 -10.88 38.20 14.19
CA GLN A 213 -10.18 39.12 15.09
C GLN A 213 -9.86 38.43 16.43
N GLY A 214 -8.87 38.97 17.15
CA GLY A 214 -8.42 38.40 18.42
C GLY A 214 -7.97 36.95 18.23
N ALA A 215 -8.50 36.03 19.04
CA ALA A 215 -8.21 34.60 18.95
C ALA A 215 -8.57 33.97 17.60
N PHE A 216 -9.51 34.55 16.85
CA PHE A 216 -9.90 34.06 15.52
C PHE A 216 -8.99 34.55 14.40
N ASN A 217 -7.94 35.34 14.69
CA ASN A 217 -6.87 35.61 13.73
C ASN A 217 -5.88 34.43 13.67
N ALA A 218 -6.43 33.23 13.50
CA ALA A 218 -5.75 31.96 13.52
C ALA A 218 -6.56 30.91 12.73
N VAL A 219 -5.94 29.76 12.52
CA VAL A 219 -6.61 28.60 11.92
C VAL A 219 -7.63 28.05 12.92
N VAL A 220 -8.88 27.93 12.49
CA VAL A 220 -9.91 27.19 13.22
C VAL A 220 -9.84 25.76 12.73
N GLN A 221 -9.48 24.83 13.61
CA GLN A 221 -9.26 23.43 13.24
C GLN A 221 -10.58 22.72 12.97
N SER A 222 -11.60 22.98 13.78
CA SER A 222 -12.87 22.26 13.75
C SER A 222 -14.01 23.13 14.30
N VAL A 223 -15.23 22.88 13.83
CA VAL A 223 -16.46 23.54 14.28
C VAL A 223 -17.60 22.55 14.44
N ALA A 224 -18.40 22.70 15.50
CA ALA A 224 -19.56 21.85 15.75
C ALA A 224 -20.71 22.61 16.41
N SER A 225 -21.94 22.23 16.11
CA SER A 225 -23.14 22.76 16.75
C SER A 225 -23.67 21.77 17.77
N PHE A 226 -23.69 22.18 19.04
CA PHE A 226 -24.12 21.32 20.15
C PHE A 226 -24.95 22.10 21.17
N ASN A 227 -26.07 21.53 21.58
CA ASN A 227 -26.97 22.07 22.61
C ASN A 227 -27.32 23.56 22.40
N GLY A 228 -27.70 23.94 21.18
CA GLY A 228 -28.09 25.31 20.84
C GLY A 228 -26.94 26.31 20.71
N LYS A 229 -25.68 25.85 20.71
CA LYS A 229 -24.48 26.68 20.62
C LYS A 229 -23.58 26.21 19.48
N VAL A 230 -22.66 27.07 19.05
CA VAL A 230 -21.61 26.72 18.08
C VAL A 230 -20.28 26.75 18.79
N TYR A 231 -19.48 25.70 18.62
CA TYR A 231 -18.13 25.61 19.16
C TYR A 231 -17.10 25.70 18.04
N ALA A 232 -15.96 26.33 18.31
CA ALA A 232 -14.83 26.46 17.41
C ALA A 232 -13.54 26.14 18.15
N ALA A 233 -12.78 25.19 17.63
CA ALA A 233 -11.50 24.77 18.17
C ALA A 233 -10.35 25.53 17.51
N ILE A 234 -9.50 26.19 18.30
CA ILE A 234 -8.40 27.02 17.82
C ILE A 234 -7.12 26.65 18.57
N ASP A 235 -6.10 26.20 17.85
CA ASP A 235 -4.84 25.81 18.48
C ASP A 235 -4.18 26.96 19.22
N GLY A 236 -3.79 26.71 20.46
CA GLY A 236 -3.15 27.69 21.34
C GLY A 236 -4.10 28.74 21.93
N ALA A 237 -5.32 28.87 21.41
CA ALA A 237 -6.33 29.77 21.97
C ALA A 237 -7.47 29.04 22.72
N GLY A 238 -7.70 27.75 22.42
CA GLY A 238 -8.66 26.91 23.12
C GLY A 238 -10.01 26.75 22.41
N LEU A 239 -11.02 26.29 23.16
CA LEU A 239 -12.37 26.06 22.64
C LEU A 239 -13.23 27.31 22.83
N TYR A 240 -13.64 27.93 21.73
CA TYR A 240 -14.56 29.07 21.75
C TYR A 240 -16.00 28.61 21.58
N MET A 241 -16.90 29.19 22.35
CA MET A 241 -18.33 28.93 22.31
C MET A 241 -19.07 30.19 21.87
N ARG A 242 -19.96 30.04 20.88
CA ARG A 242 -20.89 31.08 20.44
C ARG A 242 -22.27 30.85 21.01
N GLN A 243 -22.74 31.81 21.79
CA GLN A 243 -24.10 31.84 22.31
C GLN A 243 -24.67 33.25 22.16
N ASN A 244 -25.94 33.36 21.73
CA ASN A 244 -26.62 34.65 21.54
C ASN A 244 -25.83 35.66 20.69
N GLY A 245 -25.13 35.19 19.67
CA GLY A 245 -24.37 36.05 18.76
C GLY A 245 -22.93 36.36 19.16
N VAL A 246 -22.53 36.04 20.38
CA VAL A 246 -21.24 36.41 20.98
C VAL A 246 -20.36 35.18 21.14
N TRP A 247 -19.08 35.31 20.78
CA TRP A 247 -18.06 34.32 21.05
C TRP A 247 -17.40 34.59 22.41
N SER A 248 -17.29 33.55 23.23
CA SER A 248 -16.55 33.56 24.49
C SER A 248 -15.68 32.32 24.59
N LEU A 249 -14.51 32.44 25.24
CA LEU A 249 -13.69 31.28 25.55
C LEU A 249 -14.47 30.39 26.54
N ASP A 250 -14.70 29.14 26.15
CA ASP A 250 -15.06 28.08 27.09
C ASP A 250 -13.74 27.62 27.74
N TYR A 251 -13.70 27.32 29.05
CA TYR A 251 -12.50 27.21 29.91
C TYR A 251 -11.46 26.12 29.52
N PHE A 252 -11.40 25.69 28.27
CA PHE A 252 -10.58 24.62 27.74
C PHE A 252 -9.30 25.15 27.08
N PRO A 253 -8.15 25.18 27.79
CA PRO A 253 -6.85 25.48 27.19
C PRO A 253 -6.31 24.22 26.49
N GLY A 254 -6.84 23.92 25.32
CA GLY A 254 -6.32 22.85 24.45
C GLY A 254 -5.40 23.39 23.35
N SER A 255 -4.51 22.53 22.85
CA SER A 255 -3.69 22.77 21.67
C SER A 255 -3.56 21.48 20.86
N ASP A 256 -3.48 21.57 19.54
CA ASP A 256 -3.48 20.41 18.64
C ASP A 256 -4.86 19.72 18.54
N PHE A 257 -5.89 20.52 18.29
CA PHE A 257 -7.25 20.01 18.08
C PHE A 257 -7.36 19.24 16.76
N ASN A 258 -7.97 18.05 16.82
CA ASN A 258 -8.21 17.22 15.64
C ASN A 258 -9.65 17.35 15.14
N ALA A 259 -10.64 17.13 16.01
CA ALA A 259 -12.07 17.15 15.64
C ALA A 259 -13.00 17.47 16.80
N LEU A 260 -14.11 18.13 16.48
CA LEU A 260 -15.30 18.36 17.31
C LEU A 260 -16.49 17.60 16.70
N THR A 261 -17.06 16.65 17.43
CA THR A 261 -18.22 15.88 16.94
C THR A 261 -19.38 15.99 17.90
N ALA A 262 -20.52 16.52 17.44
CA ALA A 262 -21.71 16.67 18.27
C ALA A 262 -22.62 15.44 18.20
N ASN A 263 -22.90 14.85 19.37
CA ASN A 263 -23.83 13.73 19.57
C ASN A 263 -24.68 13.96 20.84
N THR A 264 -24.81 12.96 21.70
CA THR A 264 -25.35 13.15 23.07
C THR A 264 -24.42 14.04 23.91
N ASN A 265 -23.11 13.97 23.65
CA ASN A 265 -22.11 14.92 24.11
C ASN A 265 -21.45 15.59 22.91
N LEU A 266 -20.80 16.74 23.13
CA LEU A 266 -19.78 17.25 22.23
C LEU A 266 -18.46 16.52 22.54
N LEU A 267 -18.00 15.72 21.60
CA LEU A 267 -16.73 15.01 21.68
C LEU A 267 -15.61 15.91 21.13
N ILE A 268 -14.49 15.97 21.84
CA ILE A 268 -13.36 16.82 21.51
C ILE A 268 -12.11 15.96 21.51
N THR A 269 -11.44 15.89 20.37
CA THR A 269 -10.13 15.23 20.24
C THR A 269 -9.04 16.29 20.15
N GLU A 270 -8.04 16.20 21.03
CA GLU A 270 -6.99 17.22 21.20
C GLU A 270 -5.69 16.54 21.62
N GLY A 271 -4.62 16.70 20.85
CA GLY A 271 -3.35 15.99 21.03
C GLY A 271 -3.56 14.48 21.12
N ASN A 272 -3.35 13.92 22.31
CA ASN A 272 -3.57 12.50 22.62
C ASN A 272 -4.81 12.25 23.51
N ASN A 273 -5.65 13.25 23.69
CA ASN A 273 -6.78 13.24 24.62
C ASN A 273 -8.12 13.16 23.90
N LEU A 274 -9.08 12.51 24.55
CA LEU A 274 -10.50 12.56 24.21
C LEU A 274 -11.29 13.16 25.37
N TRP A 275 -12.13 14.14 25.07
CA TRP A 275 -13.02 14.78 26.04
C TRP A 275 -14.47 14.69 25.59
N ALA A 276 -15.38 14.66 26.55
CA ALA A 276 -16.82 14.72 26.34
C ALA A 276 -17.41 15.89 27.16
N LEU A 277 -17.99 16.87 26.47
CA LEU A 277 -18.75 17.96 27.06
C LEU A 277 -20.25 17.62 26.97
N ASN A 278 -20.89 17.45 28.11
CA ASN A 278 -22.31 17.13 28.15
C ASN A 278 -23.20 18.38 28.03
N ALA A 279 -24.52 18.19 27.92
CA ALA A 279 -25.47 19.29 27.78
C ALA A 279 -25.52 20.23 29.00
N SER A 280 -25.11 19.78 30.19
CA SER A 280 -25.02 20.64 31.39
C SER A 280 -23.74 21.47 31.46
N GLY A 281 -22.85 21.35 30.47
CA GLY A 281 -21.56 22.06 30.43
C GLY A 281 -20.46 21.40 31.27
N THR A 282 -20.64 20.14 31.69
CA THR A 282 -19.62 19.36 32.39
C THR A 282 -18.71 18.70 31.37
N LEU A 283 -17.42 19.01 31.45
CA LEU A 283 -16.37 18.38 30.65
C LEU A 283 -15.79 17.19 31.41
N THR A 284 -15.69 16.04 30.74
CA THR A 284 -15.08 14.81 31.30
C THR A 284 -14.06 14.26 30.32
N GLN A 285 -12.87 13.90 30.81
CA GLN A 285 -11.89 13.20 29.98
C GLN A 285 -12.25 11.72 29.89
N ILE A 286 -12.20 11.17 28.69
CA ILE A 286 -12.37 9.75 28.43
C ILE A 286 -10.98 9.14 28.28
N GLN A 287 -10.61 8.23 29.17
CA GLN A 287 -9.26 7.64 29.23
C GLN A 287 -9.34 6.10 29.23
N ASP A 288 -8.45 5.47 28.46
CA ASP A 288 -8.16 4.03 28.44
C ASP A 288 -6.79 3.83 27.78
N ASP A 289 -6.02 2.81 28.17
CA ASP A 289 -4.67 2.56 27.62
C ASP A 289 -4.65 2.32 26.09
N LYS A 290 -5.80 1.95 25.52
CA LYS A 290 -5.95 1.80 24.06
C LYS A 290 -6.11 3.13 23.33
N ILE A 291 -6.59 4.17 24.00
CA ILE A 291 -6.75 5.51 23.42
C ILE A 291 -5.41 6.22 23.51
N GLN A 292 -4.62 6.19 22.43
CA GLN A 292 -3.25 6.72 22.43
C GLN A 292 -3.07 7.96 21.57
N LYS A 293 -3.76 8.01 20.43
CA LYS A 293 -3.75 9.14 19.50
C LYS A 293 -5.13 9.29 18.84
N PRO A 294 -6.18 9.60 19.62
CA PRO A 294 -7.52 9.81 19.08
C PRO A 294 -7.56 11.07 18.22
N VAL A 295 -8.04 10.92 16.98
CA VAL A 295 -8.17 12.05 16.02
C VAL A 295 -9.61 12.29 15.58
N PHE A 296 -10.49 11.33 15.84
CA PHE A 296 -11.91 11.47 15.59
C PHE A 296 -12.68 10.63 16.60
N ALA A 297 -13.85 11.09 17.02
CA ALA A 297 -14.74 10.29 17.86
C ALA A 297 -16.20 10.53 17.46
N ASN A 298 -17.02 9.51 17.61
CA ASN A 298 -18.45 9.54 17.38
C ASN A 298 -19.18 8.72 18.45
N GLN A 299 -20.50 8.89 18.58
CA GLN A 299 -21.34 8.09 19.46
C GLN A 299 -22.48 7.47 18.67
N ASP A 300 -22.83 6.23 19.01
CA ASP A 300 -24.03 5.58 18.47
C ASP A 300 -25.30 5.92 19.26
N GLY A 301 -26.44 5.45 18.76
CA GLY A 301 -27.74 5.70 19.39
C GLY A 301 -27.89 5.12 20.80
N ALA A 302 -26.99 4.21 21.22
CA ALA A 302 -26.92 3.69 22.58
C ALA A 302 -25.94 4.48 23.47
N GLY A 303 -25.30 5.53 22.94
CA GLY A 303 -24.33 6.37 23.64
C GLY A 303 -22.92 5.78 23.70
N LYS A 304 -22.64 4.68 22.98
CA LYS A 304 -21.32 4.05 22.95
C LYS A 304 -20.34 4.87 22.12
N PHE A 305 -19.12 4.98 22.60
CA PHE A 305 -18.05 5.71 21.95
C PHE A 305 -17.45 4.86 20.83
N TRP A 306 -17.19 5.51 19.70
CA TRP A 306 -16.47 4.97 18.56
C TRP A 306 -15.36 5.95 18.23
N ILE A 307 -14.11 5.54 18.41
CA ILE A 307 -12.94 6.41 18.39
C ILE A 307 -12.03 5.96 17.26
N GLY A 308 -11.68 6.90 16.40
CA GLY A 308 -10.65 6.75 15.39
C GLY A 308 -9.31 7.14 16.00
N ASP A 309 -8.44 6.14 16.17
CA ASP A 309 -7.11 6.29 16.71
C ASP A 309 -6.07 6.07 15.60
N LEU A 310 -5.00 6.86 15.60
CA LEU A 310 -3.93 6.75 14.59
C LEU A 310 -2.93 5.61 14.85
N ARG A 311 -3.01 4.95 16.01
CA ARG A 311 -2.13 3.83 16.40
C ARG A 311 -2.90 2.53 16.58
N ASN A 312 -4.10 2.60 17.14
CA ASN A 312 -4.88 1.44 17.59
C ASN A 312 -6.21 1.25 16.82
N GLY A 313 -6.33 1.87 15.65
CA GLY A 313 -7.44 1.71 14.72
C GLY A 313 -8.79 2.19 15.27
N LEU A 314 -9.86 1.42 15.03
CA LEU A 314 -11.18 1.71 15.58
C LEU A 314 -11.29 1.19 17.01
N ILE A 315 -11.58 2.05 17.98
CA ILE A 315 -11.74 1.69 19.39
C ILE A 315 -13.19 1.93 19.82
N SER A 316 -13.78 1.03 20.61
CA SER A 316 -15.11 1.24 21.18
C SER A 316 -15.33 0.56 22.52
N ASP A 317 -16.19 1.15 23.36
CA ASP A 317 -16.69 0.57 24.62
C ASP A 317 -18.00 -0.24 24.45
N LYS A 318 -18.39 -0.56 23.21
CA LYS A 318 -19.63 -1.29 22.89
C LYS A 318 -19.76 -2.60 23.68
N SER A 319 -18.66 -3.32 23.94
CA SER A 319 -18.66 -4.55 24.74
C SER A 319 -18.62 -4.36 26.25
N GLY A 320 -18.76 -3.13 26.75
CA GLY A 320 -18.69 -2.78 28.17
C GLY A 320 -17.31 -2.34 28.67
N SER A 321 -16.28 -2.49 27.84
CA SER A 321 -14.92 -1.95 28.03
C SER A 321 -14.34 -1.58 26.68
N PHE A 322 -13.37 -0.65 26.64
CA PHE A 322 -12.74 -0.22 25.40
C PHE A 322 -11.92 -1.36 24.77
N GLN A 323 -12.20 -1.66 23.52
CA GLN A 323 -11.52 -2.67 22.69
C GLN A 323 -11.20 -2.11 21.31
N SER A 324 -10.14 -2.61 20.69
CA SER A 324 -9.78 -2.30 19.30
C SER A 324 -10.44 -3.28 18.31
N TYR A 325 -10.88 -2.76 17.18
CA TYR A 325 -11.60 -3.45 16.12
C TYR A 325 -10.86 -3.28 14.79
N ILE A 326 -9.79 -4.05 14.60
CA ILE A 326 -8.87 -3.91 13.46
C ILE A 326 -8.90 -5.21 12.63
N PRO A 327 -9.27 -5.16 11.33
CA PRO A 327 -9.10 -6.29 10.42
C PRO A 327 -7.62 -6.66 10.25
N ASN A 328 -7.33 -7.93 9.94
CA ASN A 328 -5.95 -8.34 9.67
C ASN A 328 -5.38 -7.65 8.42
N GLY A 329 -4.23 -7.01 8.57
CA GLY A 329 -3.56 -6.21 7.56
C GLY A 329 -2.16 -5.79 8.04
N PRO A 330 -1.34 -5.20 7.15
CA PRO A 330 -0.06 -4.64 7.57
C PRO A 330 -0.28 -3.46 8.55
N THR A 331 0.70 -3.17 9.39
CA THR A 331 0.58 -2.09 10.38
C THR A 331 0.76 -0.70 9.77
N PHE A 332 1.41 -0.59 8.61
CA PHE A 332 1.63 0.66 7.88
C PHE A 332 0.99 0.66 6.50
N SER A 333 0.67 1.86 6.00
CA SER A 333 -0.03 2.06 4.73
C SER A 333 0.88 2.23 3.52
N GLY A 334 2.21 2.29 3.69
CA GLY A 334 3.17 2.38 2.59
C GLY A 334 4.40 1.51 2.87
N GLY A 335 4.67 0.55 1.99
CA GLY A 335 5.89 -0.25 2.06
C GLY A 335 7.06 0.43 1.35
N PHE A 336 8.23 -0.16 1.49
CA PHE A 336 9.46 0.28 0.86
C PHE A 336 10.18 -0.87 0.16
N ARG A 337 10.36 -1.99 0.86
CA ARG A 337 10.92 -3.22 0.30
C ARG A 337 10.15 -4.46 0.72
N LEU A 338 10.27 -5.49 -0.11
CA LEU A 338 9.81 -6.84 0.09
C LEU A 338 10.98 -7.81 0.03
N ASN A 339 10.95 -8.86 0.84
CA ASN A 339 11.86 -9.98 0.70
C ASN A 339 11.19 -11.26 1.23
N LEU A 340 11.63 -12.42 0.76
CA LEU A 340 11.13 -13.73 1.18
C LEU A 340 12.20 -14.47 1.98
N ASN A 341 11.80 -15.09 3.09
CA ASN A 341 12.68 -16.05 3.76
C ASN A 341 12.64 -17.42 3.07
N SER A 342 13.46 -18.36 3.54
CA SER A 342 13.51 -19.73 3.00
C SER A 342 12.20 -20.53 3.17
N ALA A 343 11.28 -20.09 4.02
CA ALA A 343 9.95 -20.66 4.19
C ALA A 343 8.89 -19.98 3.30
N ASN A 344 9.30 -19.05 2.42
CA ASN A 344 8.45 -18.23 1.55
C ASN A 344 7.48 -17.31 2.33
N GLN A 345 7.86 -16.92 3.55
CA GLN A 345 7.14 -15.86 4.26
C GLN A 345 7.63 -14.51 3.74
N LEU A 346 6.69 -13.64 3.39
CA LEU A 346 6.99 -12.33 2.83
C LEU A 346 7.17 -11.32 3.95
N PHE A 347 8.32 -10.66 3.98
CA PHE A 347 8.62 -9.58 4.89
C PHE A 347 8.49 -8.26 4.14
N THR A 348 7.97 -7.24 4.81
CA THR A 348 7.95 -5.88 4.29
C THR A 348 8.35 -4.86 5.35
N VAL A 349 9.10 -3.87 4.89
CA VAL A 349 9.59 -2.73 5.69
C VAL A 349 9.03 -1.45 5.10
N SER A 350 8.84 -0.41 5.92
CA SER A 350 8.26 0.85 5.47
C SER A 350 9.26 1.89 4.98
N GLY A 351 10.55 1.58 5.07
CA GLY A 351 11.65 2.40 4.57
C GLY A 351 12.21 3.33 5.63
N GLY A 352 13.41 3.86 5.34
CA GLY A 352 14.17 4.65 6.30
C GLY A 352 14.63 6.01 5.84
N TYR A 353 14.36 6.40 4.60
CA TYR A 353 14.85 7.67 4.06
C TYR A 353 13.91 8.28 3.04
N THR A 354 13.99 9.61 2.96
CA THR A 354 13.26 10.44 1.98
C THR A 354 13.92 10.34 0.59
N THR A 355 13.27 10.88 -0.44
CA THR A 355 13.84 10.98 -1.80
C THR A 355 15.17 11.76 -1.87
N ASN A 356 15.44 12.62 -0.88
CA ASN A 356 16.69 13.35 -0.73
C ASN A 356 17.71 12.63 0.15
N PHE A 357 17.47 11.36 0.50
CA PHE A 357 18.34 10.52 1.34
C PHE A 357 18.62 11.12 2.73
N LEU A 358 17.59 11.76 3.29
CA LEU A 358 17.54 12.15 4.71
C LEU A 358 16.75 11.10 5.51
N PRO A 359 17.09 10.83 6.78
CA PRO A 359 16.30 9.94 7.64
C PRO A 359 14.82 10.31 7.63
N ALA A 360 13.95 9.31 7.52
CA ALA A 360 12.51 9.53 7.44
C ALA A 360 11.86 9.66 8.82
N GLY A 361 12.52 9.20 9.88
CA GLY A 361 11.97 9.16 11.24
C GLY A 361 10.82 8.17 11.39
N LYS A 362 10.69 7.19 10.49
CA LYS A 362 9.63 6.18 10.55
C LYS A 362 9.95 5.19 11.65
N ASN A 363 9.02 5.00 12.58
CA ASN A 363 9.18 4.08 13.70
C ASN A 363 8.08 3.01 13.63
N GLU A 364 8.30 1.99 12.80
CA GLU A 364 7.29 1.00 12.43
C GLU A 364 7.87 -0.42 12.47
N ASN A 365 7.05 -1.37 12.92
CA ASN A 365 7.46 -2.78 12.96
C ASN A 365 7.60 -3.35 11.54
N ILE A 366 8.52 -4.29 11.37
CA ILE A 366 8.56 -5.13 10.17
C ILE A 366 7.32 -6.03 10.16
N ASN A 367 6.67 -6.10 9.00
CA ASN A 367 5.46 -6.87 8.80
C ASN A 367 5.77 -8.17 8.06
N VAL A 368 5.12 -9.26 8.45
CA VAL A 368 5.31 -10.59 7.86
C VAL A 368 3.97 -11.13 7.38
N PHE A 369 3.93 -11.58 6.13
CA PHE A 369 2.78 -12.24 5.54
C PHE A 369 3.08 -13.72 5.34
N ALA A 370 2.28 -14.56 6.01
CA ALA A 370 2.40 -16.01 5.96
C ALA A 370 1.01 -16.66 6.03
N ALA A 371 0.79 -17.70 5.23
CA ALA A 371 -0.46 -18.46 5.20
C ALA A 371 -1.74 -17.58 5.06
N GLY A 372 -1.64 -16.47 4.34
CA GLY A 372 -2.75 -15.55 4.09
C GLY A 372 -3.01 -14.50 5.18
N LEU A 373 -2.17 -14.43 6.22
CA LEU A 373 -2.33 -13.51 7.34
C LEU A 373 -1.07 -12.65 7.53
N TRP A 374 -1.30 -11.41 7.95
CA TRP A 374 -0.27 -10.48 8.39
C TRP A 374 0.01 -10.63 9.88
N GLY A 375 1.29 -10.52 10.25
CA GLY A 375 1.78 -10.38 11.61
C GLY A 375 2.94 -9.38 11.67
N THR A 376 3.50 -9.20 12.86
CA THR A 376 4.66 -8.33 13.09
C THR A 376 5.71 -9.03 13.91
N GLU A 377 6.97 -8.68 13.67
CA GLU A 377 8.10 -9.18 14.46
C GLU A 377 8.61 -8.10 15.41
N ALA A 378 8.47 -8.35 16.72
CA ALA A 378 8.80 -7.36 17.77
C ALA A 378 10.30 -7.32 18.13
N SER A 379 11.11 -8.23 17.62
CA SER A 379 12.53 -8.36 17.96
C SER A 379 13.46 -7.50 17.08
N PHE A 380 12.91 -6.84 16.06
CA PHE A 380 13.68 -6.08 15.08
C PHE A 380 13.71 -4.58 15.37
N PHE A 381 14.67 -3.91 14.74
CA PHE A 381 14.63 -2.46 14.58
C PHE A 381 13.29 -2.02 14.01
N THR A 382 12.84 -0.87 14.49
CA THR A 382 11.63 -0.20 14.02
C THR A 382 11.94 1.16 13.42
N LEU A 383 13.06 1.78 13.78
CA LEU A 383 13.45 3.09 13.30
C LEU A 383 14.16 3.02 11.94
N ASP A 384 13.55 3.64 10.95
CA ASP A 384 14.09 3.86 9.61
C ASP A 384 14.66 2.58 8.97
N VAL A 385 13.93 1.47 9.08
CA VAL A 385 14.33 0.16 8.53
C VAL A 385 14.32 0.22 7.00
N THR A 386 15.44 -0.13 6.39
CA THR A 386 15.64 -0.05 4.94
C THR A 386 15.51 -1.41 4.27
N ASP A 387 15.92 -2.49 4.92
CA ASP A 387 15.98 -3.81 4.28
C ASP A 387 15.98 -4.94 5.29
N VAL A 388 15.54 -6.12 4.83
CA VAL A 388 15.61 -7.38 5.58
C VAL A 388 16.06 -8.49 4.64
N ASP A 389 16.94 -9.36 5.13
CA ASP A 389 17.46 -10.46 4.33
C ASP A 389 17.85 -11.66 5.20
N PHE A 390 18.00 -12.83 4.59
CA PHE A 390 18.01 -14.12 5.29
C PHE A 390 19.17 -15.01 4.82
N LYS A 391 19.85 -15.63 5.77
CA LYS A 391 20.84 -16.66 5.47
C LYS A 391 20.89 -17.73 6.54
N SER A 392 20.54 -18.97 6.18
CA SER A 392 20.47 -20.08 7.13
C SER A 392 19.55 -19.71 8.32
N THR A 393 20.08 -19.70 9.54
CA THR A 393 19.39 -19.30 10.78
C THR A 393 19.48 -17.81 11.09
N LYS A 394 20.22 -17.03 10.31
CA LYS A 394 20.44 -15.59 10.53
C LYS A 394 19.42 -14.75 9.77
N ILE A 395 18.88 -13.75 10.46
CA ILE A 395 18.06 -12.68 9.90
C ILE A 395 18.87 -11.39 10.02
N PHE A 396 18.98 -10.65 8.93
CA PHE A 396 19.68 -9.40 8.86
C PHE A 396 18.66 -8.28 8.64
N VAL A 397 18.73 -7.24 9.46
CA VAL A 397 17.85 -6.07 9.36
C VAL A 397 18.73 -4.84 9.30
N SER A 398 18.56 -4.03 8.26
CA SER A 398 19.32 -2.80 8.09
C SER A 398 18.46 -1.56 8.26
N SER A 399 19.09 -0.46 8.68
CA SER A 399 18.43 0.81 8.95
C SER A 399 19.24 2.00 8.43
N PHE A 400 18.55 3.07 8.07
CA PHE A 400 19.13 4.36 7.71
C PHE A 400 19.36 5.25 8.95
N GLY A 401 20.12 4.75 9.92
CA GLY A 401 20.44 5.50 11.14
C GLY A 401 20.80 4.63 12.33
N SER A 402 20.32 3.39 12.36
CA SER A 402 20.60 2.43 13.45
C SER A 402 21.66 1.38 13.11
N GLY A 403 22.15 1.33 11.87
CA GLY A 403 23.15 0.35 11.44
C GLY A 403 22.54 -1.00 11.05
N LEU A 404 23.23 -2.09 11.36
CA LEU A 404 22.84 -3.47 11.03
C LEU A 404 22.50 -4.25 12.30
N GLN A 405 21.34 -4.87 12.32
CA GLN A 405 20.97 -5.89 13.30
C GLN A 405 21.12 -7.28 12.68
N VAL A 406 21.73 -8.20 13.43
CA VAL A 406 21.85 -9.61 13.09
C VAL A 406 21.18 -10.42 14.17
N VAL A 407 20.09 -11.11 13.83
CA VAL A 407 19.32 -11.94 14.75
C VAL A 407 19.57 -13.41 14.43
N GLU A 408 19.96 -14.18 15.44
CA GLU A 408 20.21 -15.62 15.35
C GLU A 408 19.81 -16.30 16.67
N ASN A 409 18.96 -17.32 16.63
CA ASN A 409 18.52 -18.08 17.81
C ASN A 409 18.05 -17.19 18.97
N SER A 410 17.23 -16.18 18.67
CA SER A 410 16.71 -15.17 19.63
C SER A 410 17.77 -14.24 20.25
N SER A 411 19.03 -14.34 19.84
CA SER A 411 20.08 -13.38 20.19
C SER A 411 20.20 -12.32 19.10
N SER A 412 20.43 -11.07 19.49
CA SER A 412 20.56 -9.94 18.56
C SER A 412 21.91 -9.27 18.74
N ASN A 413 22.70 -9.21 17.67
CA ASN A 413 23.93 -8.42 17.58
C ASN A 413 23.67 -7.16 16.77
N ILE A 414 24.09 -6.01 17.28
CA ILE A 414 23.93 -4.72 16.61
C ILE A 414 25.31 -4.19 16.21
N TYR A 415 25.49 -3.95 14.91
CA TYR A 415 26.68 -3.34 14.34
C TYR A 415 26.38 -1.89 13.93
N THR A 416 27.18 -0.99 14.47
CA THR A 416 27.17 0.46 14.22
C THR A 416 28.58 0.90 13.85
N ASN A 417 28.73 2.16 13.46
CA ASN A 417 30.04 2.77 13.25
C ASN A 417 30.90 2.87 14.52
N ALA A 418 30.35 2.59 15.70
CA ALA A 418 31.09 2.57 16.96
C ALA A 418 31.78 1.23 17.25
N ASN A 419 31.30 0.12 16.68
CA ASN A 419 31.76 -1.24 17.01
C ASN A 419 32.01 -2.13 15.78
N SER A 420 32.00 -1.56 14.58
CA SER A 420 32.22 -2.27 13.33
C SER A 420 32.94 -1.36 12.31
N PRO A 421 33.40 -1.89 11.16
CA PRO A 421 34.03 -1.09 10.12
C PRO A 421 33.09 -0.15 9.34
N LEU A 422 31.80 -0.12 9.67
CA LEU A 422 30.86 0.85 9.10
C LEU A 422 31.36 2.27 9.40
N SER A 423 31.38 3.15 8.40
CA SER A 423 31.76 4.55 8.59
C SER A 423 30.57 5.41 9.01
N THR A 424 29.35 5.02 8.62
CA THR A 424 28.09 5.64 9.05
C THR A 424 27.09 4.56 9.46
N ASN A 425 26.05 4.93 10.23
CA ASN A 425 24.95 4.01 10.53
C ASN A 425 23.86 3.97 9.45
N ARG A 426 24.15 4.51 8.25
CA ARG A 426 23.19 4.60 7.14
C ARG A 426 23.44 3.43 6.19
N ILE A 427 22.63 2.39 6.33
CA ILE A 427 22.66 1.23 5.42
C ILE A 427 21.45 1.30 4.51
N THR A 428 21.69 1.28 3.20
CA THR A 428 20.63 1.45 2.20
C THR A 428 20.17 0.14 1.60
N ALA A 429 20.97 -0.92 1.60
CA ALA A 429 20.65 -2.25 1.06
C ALA A 429 21.61 -3.31 1.60
N ILE A 430 21.13 -4.55 1.71
CA ILE A 430 21.92 -5.73 2.07
C ILE A 430 21.59 -6.90 1.13
N ALA A 431 22.55 -7.80 0.90
CA ALA A 431 22.28 -9.02 0.12
C ALA A 431 23.15 -10.20 0.59
N SER A 432 22.49 -11.32 0.87
CA SER A 432 23.08 -12.56 1.31
C SER A 432 23.63 -13.31 0.11
N ALA A 433 24.89 -13.69 0.20
CA ALA A 433 25.60 -14.48 -0.80
C ALA A 433 26.24 -15.69 -0.12
N PRO A 434 26.76 -16.69 -0.84
CA PRO A 434 27.41 -17.85 -0.21
C PRO A 434 28.53 -17.47 0.79
N ASP A 435 29.31 -16.43 0.52
CA ASP A 435 30.46 -16.00 1.34
C ASP A 435 30.10 -15.15 2.57
N GLY A 436 28.92 -14.53 2.61
CA GLY A 436 28.50 -13.72 3.75
C GLY A 436 27.27 -12.88 3.46
N LEU A 437 27.16 -11.75 4.15
CA LEU A 437 26.23 -10.67 3.85
C LEU A 437 26.99 -9.48 3.26
N TRP A 438 26.61 -9.07 2.06
CA TRP A 438 27.07 -7.82 1.47
C TRP A 438 26.22 -6.66 1.96
N ILE A 439 26.86 -5.55 2.29
CA ILE A 439 26.25 -4.41 2.97
C ILE A 439 26.71 -3.13 2.32
N THR A 440 25.77 -2.25 1.98
CA THR A 440 26.06 -0.90 1.46
C THR A 440 26.13 0.12 2.60
N ASN A 441 27.08 1.06 2.55
CA ASN A 441 27.21 2.11 3.56
C ASN A 441 27.15 3.51 2.92
N TYR A 442 26.02 4.19 3.11
CA TYR A 442 25.70 5.43 2.42
C TYR A 442 26.47 6.63 2.99
N GLY A 443 27.09 7.41 2.11
CA GLY A 443 27.90 8.59 2.43
C GLY A 443 29.29 8.26 2.96
N ALA A 444 29.78 7.03 2.76
CA ALA A 444 31.07 6.55 3.27
C ALA A 444 32.08 6.33 2.14
N VAL A 445 33.38 6.54 2.43
CA VAL A 445 34.47 6.17 1.50
C VAL A 445 34.57 4.65 1.39
N LEU A 446 34.51 3.96 2.53
CA LEU A 446 34.30 2.51 2.58
C LEU A 446 32.80 2.25 2.44
N SER A 447 32.32 2.18 1.20
CA SER A 447 30.88 2.16 0.89
C SER A 447 30.29 0.76 0.68
N LEU A 448 31.13 -0.27 0.62
CA LEU A 448 30.72 -1.66 0.51
C LEU A 448 31.46 -2.49 1.55
N HIS A 449 30.73 -3.38 2.21
CA HIS A 449 31.28 -4.31 3.19
C HIS A 449 30.78 -5.73 2.95
N LEU A 450 31.58 -6.71 3.35
CA LEU A 450 31.20 -8.11 3.44
C LEU A 450 31.36 -8.56 4.90
N LEU A 451 30.24 -8.89 5.55
CA LEU A 451 30.23 -9.62 6.82
C LEU A 451 30.27 -11.12 6.49
N LYS A 452 31.44 -11.75 6.67
CA LYS A 452 31.65 -13.16 6.36
C LYS A 452 30.91 -14.06 7.35
N ASN A 453 30.76 -15.33 6.97
CA ASN A 453 30.09 -16.34 7.81
C ASN A 453 30.76 -16.54 9.18
N ASP A 454 32.06 -16.31 9.27
CA ASP A 454 32.86 -16.35 10.51
C ASP A 454 32.75 -15.06 11.35
N ASN A 455 31.84 -14.15 10.98
CA ASN A 455 31.61 -12.83 11.56
C ASN A 455 32.79 -11.85 11.43
N THR A 456 33.77 -12.13 10.56
CA THR A 456 34.82 -11.17 10.23
C THR A 456 34.40 -10.26 9.07
N TRP A 457 34.96 -9.05 9.01
CA TRP A 457 34.59 -8.03 8.04
C TRP A 457 35.66 -7.86 6.96
N GLU A 458 35.22 -7.62 5.73
CA GLU A 458 36.01 -7.03 4.66
C GLU A 458 35.32 -5.74 4.20
N SER A 459 36.10 -4.69 3.92
CA SER A 459 35.58 -3.36 3.56
C SER A 459 36.25 -2.87 2.28
N PHE A 460 35.47 -2.25 1.40
CA PHE A 460 35.90 -1.86 0.06
C PHE A 460 35.62 -0.38 -0.19
N SER A 461 36.56 0.28 -0.86
CA SER A 461 36.40 1.64 -1.38
C SER A 461 36.76 1.65 -2.86
N PHE A 462 36.23 2.64 -3.57
CA PHE A 462 36.38 2.75 -5.01
C PHE A 462 36.81 4.17 -5.39
N PRO A 463 37.69 4.35 -6.39
CA PRO A 463 38.16 5.65 -6.84
C PRO A 463 37.10 6.40 -7.69
N ILE A 464 35.83 6.32 -7.28
CA ILE A 464 34.67 6.88 -7.96
C ILE A 464 33.82 7.58 -6.90
N ALA A 465 33.66 8.90 -7.00
CA ALA A 465 32.92 9.68 -5.99
C ALA A 465 31.48 9.19 -5.80
N ALA A 466 30.79 8.83 -6.89
CA ALA A 466 29.43 8.30 -6.84
C ALA A 466 29.30 6.99 -6.05
N ALA A 467 30.38 6.19 -5.97
CA ALA A 467 30.38 4.92 -5.25
C ALA A 467 30.18 5.08 -3.74
N GLN A 468 30.33 6.29 -3.20
CA GLN A 468 30.06 6.59 -1.80
C GLN A 468 28.56 6.64 -1.47
N PHE A 469 27.68 6.63 -2.47
CA PHE A 469 26.24 6.79 -2.29
C PHE A 469 25.43 5.62 -2.90
N PRO A 470 25.68 4.37 -2.50
CA PRO A 470 24.92 3.22 -2.98
C PRO A 470 23.47 3.22 -2.48
N THR A 471 22.54 2.74 -3.29
CA THR A 471 21.10 2.73 -2.95
C THR A 471 20.46 1.35 -3.02
N GLU A 472 21.04 0.43 -3.81
CA GLU A 472 20.56 -0.94 -4.02
C GLU A 472 21.74 -1.85 -4.33
N LEU A 473 21.57 -3.15 -4.09
CA LEU A 473 22.60 -4.15 -4.20
C LEU A 473 22.03 -5.43 -4.83
N LEU A 474 22.75 -6.01 -5.79
CA LEU A 474 22.49 -7.34 -6.33
C LEU A 474 23.80 -8.13 -6.32
N VAL A 475 23.76 -9.36 -5.82
CA VAL A 475 24.85 -10.33 -6.02
C VAL A 475 24.42 -11.31 -7.10
N ASP A 476 25.13 -11.31 -8.22
CA ASP A 476 24.78 -12.18 -9.35
C ASP A 476 25.20 -13.65 -9.12
N ARG A 477 24.83 -14.52 -10.06
CA ARG A 477 25.06 -15.97 -9.96
C ARG A 477 26.53 -16.38 -9.95
N ILE A 478 27.43 -15.51 -10.42
CA ILE A 478 28.86 -15.76 -10.44
C ILE A 478 29.59 -14.99 -9.33
N GLY A 479 28.85 -14.41 -8.38
CA GLY A 479 29.37 -13.76 -7.18
C GLY A 479 29.89 -12.34 -7.41
N GLN A 480 29.54 -11.68 -8.52
CA GLN A 480 29.82 -10.26 -8.70
C GLN A 480 28.77 -9.43 -7.96
N VAL A 481 29.22 -8.30 -7.41
CA VAL A 481 28.40 -7.39 -6.63
C VAL A 481 28.08 -6.17 -7.47
N TRP A 482 26.81 -5.97 -7.79
CA TRP A 482 26.29 -4.84 -8.54
C TRP A 482 25.66 -3.84 -7.57
N MET A 483 26.19 -2.63 -7.53
CA MET A 483 25.73 -1.55 -6.65
C MET A 483 25.10 -0.43 -7.49
N VAL A 484 23.81 -0.18 -7.30
CA VAL A 484 23.14 1.00 -7.86
C VAL A 484 23.54 2.23 -7.05
N LEU A 485 23.81 3.35 -7.72
CA LEU A 485 24.29 4.58 -7.10
C LEU A 485 23.26 5.70 -7.17
N ASN A 486 23.23 6.57 -6.15
CA ASN A 486 22.29 7.67 -6.07
C ASN A 486 22.39 8.58 -7.32
N PRO A 487 21.29 8.76 -8.07
CA PRO A 487 21.26 9.62 -9.27
C PRO A 487 21.72 11.06 -9.01
N ALA A 488 21.45 11.62 -7.83
CA ALA A 488 21.84 12.98 -7.45
C ALA A 488 23.34 13.13 -7.14
N GLN A 489 24.06 12.01 -6.96
CA GLN A 489 25.48 11.97 -6.59
C GLN A 489 26.36 11.35 -7.70
N GLY A 490 25.84 11.30 -8.93
CA GLY A 490 26.55 10.80 -10.11
C GLY A 490 25.82 9.66 -10.81
N GLY A 491 25.01 8.87 -10.09
CA GLY A 491 24.22 7.76 -10.65
C GLY A 491 25.05 6.62 -11.24
N GLY A 492 24.39 5.73 -11.97
CA GLY A 492 24.97 4.57 -12.63
C GLY A 492 25.06 3.34 -11.72
N ILE A 493 25.84 2.36 -12.16
CA ILE A 493 26.05 1.11 -11.46
C ILE A 493 27.54 0.86 -11.31
N LEU A 494 27.98 0.50 -10.11
CA LEU A 494 29.32 -0.03 -9.89
C LEU A 494 29.24 -1.54 -9.78
N VAL A 495 30.03 -2.27 -10.58
CA VAL A 495 30.15 -3.73 -10.47
C VAL A 495 31.51 -4.08 -9.90
N TYR A 496 31.55 -4.92 -8.88
CA TYR A 496 32.77 -5.37 -8.21
C TYR A 496 32.87 -6.89 -8.22
N SER A 497 34.05 -7.40 -8.60
CA SER A 497 34.42 -8.80 -8.46
C SER A 497 35.47 -8.93 -7.37
N ARG A 498 35.09 -9.60 -6.28
CA ARG A 498 36.01 -9.91 -5.17
C ARG A 498 37.12 -10.87 -5.60
N GLU A 499 36.80 -11.88 -6.40
CA GLU A 499 37.77 -12.87 -6.90
C GLU A 499 38.87 -12.21 -7.75
N LYS A 500 38.49 -11.32 -8.67
CA LYS A 500 39.43 -10.63 -9.56
C LYS A 500 40.03 -9.36 -8.94
N ASN A 501 39.47 -8.90 -7.83
CA ASN A 501 39.71 -7.57 -7.26
C ASN A 501 39.60 -6.45 -8.32
N GLN A 502 38.54 -6.53 -9.14
CA GLN A 502 38.27 -5.61 -10.23
C GLN A 502 36.94 -4.91 -10.02
N HIS A 503 36.85 -3.66 -10.47
CA HIS A 503 35.60 -2.91 -10.50
C HIS A 503 35.40 -2.27 -11.88
N VAL A 504 34.13 -2.05 -12.25
CA VAL A 504 33.74 -1.30 -13.45
C VAL A 504 32.58 -0.37 -13.13
N TYR A 505 32.59 0.82 -13.70
CA TYR A 505 31.51 1.80 -13.57
C TYR A 505 30.69 1.85 -14.86
N LEU A 506 29.41 1.57 -14.74
CA LEU A 506 28.45 1.48 -15.84
C LEU A 506 27.48 2.69 -15.80
N ASN A 507 27.34 3.39 -16.92
CA ASN A 507 26.53 4.57 -17.12
C ASN A 507 25.99 4.64 -18.58
N GLU A 508 25.44 5.78 -18.99
CA GLU A 508 24.85 5.99 -20.33
C GLU A 508 25.87 6.02 -21.49
N VAL A 509 27.17 6.12 -21.20
CA VAL A 509 28.22 6.25 -22.23
C VAL A 509 28.47 4.92 -22.93
N ALA A 510 28.58 4.95 -24.25
CA ALA A 510 28.93 3.80 -25.07
C ALA A 510 30.32 3.25 -24.69
N GLY A 511 30.39 1.94 -24.48
CA GLY A 511 31.56 1.23 -23.99
C GLY A 511 31.72 1.25 -22.47
N SER A 512 30.90 2.01 -21.75
CA SER A 512 30.85 2.06 -20.29
C SER A 512 29.45 1.73 -19.79
N GLY A 513 28.80 0.72 -20.38
CA GLY A 513 27.47 0.24 -20.02
C GLY A 513 26.36 0.63 -20.99
N ALA A 514 26.46 1.77 -21.67
CA ALA A 514 25.43 2.29 -22.59
C ALA A 514 24.00 2.21 -22.04
N LEU A 515 23.82 2.42 -20.72
CA LEU A 515 22.52 2.37 -20.07
C LEU A 515 21.55 3.38 -20.73
N PRO A 516 20.22 3.16 -20.68
CA PRO A 516 19.27 4.16 -21.15
C PRO A 516 19.42 5.50 -20.41
N SER A 517 19.79 5.45 -19.12
CA SER A 517 20.14 6.58 -18.27
C SER A 517 20.96 6.10 -17.06
N ARG A 518 21.85 6.94 -16.51
CA ARG A 518 22.48 6.73 -15.19
C ARG A 518 21.53 6.83 -14.01
N SER A 519 20.32 7.37 -14.17
CA SER A 519 19.32 7.33 -13.10
C SER A 519 18.68 5.93 -13.06
N VAL A 520 19.37 5.02 -12.37
CA VAL A 520 18.97 3.62 -12.18
C VAL A 520 18.20 3.49 -10.87
N PHE A 521 17.11 2.72 -10.88
CA PHE A 521 16.20 2.56 -9.74
C PHE A 521 15.95 1.11 -9.33
N SER A 522 16.24 0.16 -10.21
CA SER A 522 16.07 -1.26 -9.94
C SER A 522 17.07 -2.08 -10.72
N ILE A 523 17.54 -3.16 -10.10
CA ILE A 523 18.39 -4.14 -10.73
C ILE A 523 17.99 -5.56 -10.29
N THR A 524 17.90 -6.50 -11.22
CA THR A 524 17.55 -7.89 -10.89
C THR A 524 18.24 -8.87 -11.82
N ALA A 525 18.55 -10.07 -11.32
CA ALA A 525 19.04 -11.17 -12.15
C ALA A 525 17.86 -12.09 -12.53
N ASP A 526 17.77 -12.44 -13.80
CA ASP A 526 16.70 -13.32 -14.27
C ASP A 526 17.06 -14.81 -14.18
N ARG A 527 16.15 -15.69 -14.64
CA ARG A 527 16.33 -17.15 -14.53
C ARG A 527 17.49 -17.68 -15.39
N GLU A 528 17.96 -16.92 -16.37
CA GLU A 528 19.10 -17.24 -17.23
C GLU A 528 20.41 -16.61 -16.72
N GLY A 529 20.33 -15.79 -15.67
CA GLY A 529 21.47 -15.06 -15.13
C GLY A 529 21.76 -13.77 -15.87
N GLN A 530 20.85 -13.30 -16.73
CA GLN A 530 20.95 -11.97 -17.33
C GLN A 530 20.62 -10.93 -16.27
N VAL A 531 21.36 -9.82 -16.24
CA VAL A 531 21.13 -8.73 -15.27
C VAL A 531 20.31 -7.64 -15.92
N TRP A 532 19.07 -7.47 -15.48
CA TRP A 532 18.12 -6.47 -15.95
C TRP A 532 18.20 -5.21 -15.10
N VAL A 533 18.06 -4.05 -15.75
CA VAL A 533 18.26 -2.73 -15.16
C VAL A 533 17.10 -1.82 -15.54
N GLY A 534 16.42 -1.26 -14.54
CA GLY A 534 15.37 -0.24 -14.68
C GLY A 534 15.92 1.17 -14.45
N THR A 535 15.59 2.09 -15.36
CA THR A 535 16.06 3.48 -15.32
C THR A 535 14.90 4.47 -15.47
N ASN A 536 15.15 5.79 -15.34
CA ASN A 536 14.15 6.81 -15.72
C ASN A 536 13.91 6.97 -17.23
N ALA A 537 14.57 6.17 -18.08
CA ALA A 537 14.47 6.22 -19.52
C ALA A 537 14.27 4.82 -20.13
N GLY A 538 13.55 3.95 -19.41
CA GLY A 538 13.28 2.57 -19.80
C GLY A 538 14.28 1.54 -19.26
N VAL A 539 14.37 0.41 -19.97
CA VAL A 539 15.04 -0.81 -19.50
C VAL A 539 16.24 -1.17 -20.36
N ALA A 540 17.24 -1.76 -19.74
CA ALA A 540 18.30 -2.48 -20.43
C ALA A 540 18.68 -3.74 -19.66
N TYR A 541 19.47 -4.62 -20.27
CA TYR A 541 20.00 -5.82 -19.61
C TYR A 541 21.41 -6.15 -20.08
N PHE A 542 22.15 -6.86 -19.25
CA PHE A 542 23.46 -7.43 -19.57
C PHE A 542 23.28 -8.93 -19.81
N PRO A 543 23.38 -9.40 -21.08
CA PRO A 543 23.18 -10.82 -21.40
C PRO A 543 24.24 -11.73 -20.79
N ASN A 544 25.45 -11.20 -20.57
CA ASN A 544 26.56 -11.95 -20.01
C ASN A 544 27.31 -11.12 -18.94
N PRO A 545 26.90 -11.23 -17.67
CA PRO A 545 27.58 -10.58 -16.54
C PRO A 545 29.07 -10.93 -16.42
N ALA A 546 29.52 -12.09 -16.89
CA ALA A 546 30.93 -12.46 -16.81
C ALA A 546 31.85 -11.55 -17.66
N GLN A 547 31.29 -10.88 -18.67
CA GLN A 547 32.03 -10.03 -19.61
C GLN A 547 32.14 -8.56 -19.19
N VAL A 548 31.54 -8.14 -18.07
CA VAL A 548 31.54 -6.72 -17.67
C VAL A 548 32.95 -6.15 -17.41
N PHE A 549 33.93 -7.02 -17.13
CA PHE A 549 35.34 -6.64 -16.94
C PHE A 549 36.21 -6.77 -18.19
N SER A 550 35.64 -7.11 -19.35
CA SER A 550 36.40 -7.38 -20.59
C SER A 550 36.81 -6.13 -21.37
N GLY A 551 36.48 -4.94 -20.87
CA GLY A 551 36.79 -3.66 -21.52
C GLY A 551 35.51 -2.92 -21.91
N SER A 552 35.37 -2.58 -23.20
CA SER A 552 34.19 -1.87 -23.71
C SER A 552 32.95 -2.75 -23.60
N ILE A 553 32.02 -2.38 -22.71
CA ILE A 553 30.79 -3.14 -22.45
C ILE A 553 29.57 -2.26 -22.73
N ASN A 554 28.55 -2.83 -23.37
CA ASN A 554 27.25 -2.20 -23.59
C ASN A 554 26.14 -3.13 -23.12
N SER A 555 25.12 -2.55 -22.51
CA SER A 555 23.85 -3.23 -22.26
C SER A 555 23.05 -3.39 -23.55
N ALA A 556 22.23 -4.42 -23.60
CA ALA A 556 21.20 -4.60 -24.61
C ALA A 556 19.91 -3.89 -24.19
N LYS A 557 19.18 -3.35 -25.16
CA LYS A 557 17.90 -2.64 -24.93
C LYS A 557 16.80 -3.38 -25.69
N PRO A 558 15.84 -4.00 -25.00
CA PRO A 558 14.72 -4.66 -25.66
C PRO A 558 13.93 -3.67 -26.52
N ILE A 559 13.31 -4.16 -27.59
CA ILE A 559 12.50 -3.35 -28.50
C ILE A 559 11.06 -3.82 -28.44
N PHE A 560 10.15 -2.89 -28.23
CA PHE A 560 8.71 -3.11 -28.29
C PHE A 560 8.08 -2.05 -29.19
N ASN A 561 7.26 -2.48 -30.16
CA ASN A 561 6.63 -1.59 -31.14
C ASN A 561 7.60 -0.61 -31.83
N GLY A 562 8.80 -1.10 -32.19
CA GLY A 562 9.81 -0.32 -32.92
C GLY A 562 10.53 0.74 -32.09
N ARG A 563 10.40 0.73 -30.76
CA ARG A 563 11.10 1.64 -29.84
C ARG A 563 11.74 0.84 -28.71
N PHE A 564 12.74 1.42 -28.04
CA PHE A 564 13.29 0.82 -26.83
C PHE A 564 12.20 0.69 -25.77
N LEU A 565 12.19 -0.48 -25.12
CA LEU A 565 11.17 -0.86 -24.16
C LEU A 565 11.08 0.15 -23.01
N LEU A 566 9.87 0.66 -22.79
CA LEU A 566 9.55 1.60 -21.71
C LEU A 566 10.40 2.89 -21.73
N ARG A 567 10.92 3.31 -22.89
CA ARG A 567 11.79 4.50 -23.03
C ARG A 567 11.27 5.77 -22.35
N ASP A 568 9.95 5.96 -22.34
CA ASP A 568 9.28 7.16 -21.82
C ASP A 568 8.73 6.96 -20.39
N GLU A 569 9.11 5.85 -19.74
CA GLU A 569 8.67 5.48 -18.40
C GLU A 569 9.87 5.39 -17.43
N THR A 570 9.63 5.80 -16.18
CA THR A 570 10.57 5.55 -15.09
C THR A 570 10.29 4.17 -14.50
N VAL A 571 11.20 3.23 -14.72
CA VAL A 571 11.10 1.85 -14.25
C VAL A 571 11.74 1.74 -12.88
N THR A 572 10.90 1.54 -11.86
CA THR A 572 11.27 1.62 -10.44
C THR A 572 11.48 0.25 -9.79
N ALA A 573 10.97 -0.81 -10.38
CA ALA A 573 11.12 -2.18 -9.88
C ALA A 573 11.06 -3.18 -11.02
N ILE A 574 11.86 -4.24 -10.98
CA ILE A 574 11.82 -5.35 -11.93
C ILE A 574 11.91 -6.67 -11.16
N ALA A 575 11.01 -7.60 -11.46
CA ALA A 575 11.06 -8.97 -10.96
C ALA A 575 10.85 -9.96 -12.11
N ALA A 576 11.62 -11.06 -12.11
CA ALA A 576 11.47 -12.14 -13.07
C ALA A 576 10.65 -13.28 -12.45
N ASP A 577 9.54 -13.65 -13.09
CA ASP A 577 8.70 -14.75 -12.60
C ASP A 577 9.25 -16.13 -12.99
N GLY A 578 8.58 -17.19 -12.54
CA GLY A 578 9.00 -18.57 -12.80
C GLY A 578 9.09 -18.95 -14.29
N GLY A 579 8.33 -18.26 -15.16
CA GLY A 579 8.42 -18.40 -16.62
C GLY A 579 9.44 -17.47 -17.28
N ASN A 580 10.32 -16.87 -16.48
CA ASN A 580 11.30 -15.85 -16.87
C ASN A 580 10.68 -14.56 -17.44
N ARG A 581 9.37 -14.35 -17.27
CA ARG A 581 8.66 -13.14 -17.72
C ARG A 581 8.99 -11.98 -16.79
N LYS A 582 8.97 -10.76 -17.31
CA LYS A 582 9.45 -9.59 -16.58
C LYS A 582 8.28 -8.74 -16.10
N TRP A 583 8.04 -8.76 -14.79
CA TRP A 583 7.21 -7.76 -14.12
C TRP A 583 8.01 -6.49 -13.96
N MET A 584 7.48 -5.37 -14.47
CA MET A 584 8.14 -4.07 -14.47
C MET A 584 7.22 -3.04 -13.85
N GLY A 585 7.58 -2.57 -12.66
CA GLY A 585 6.94 -1.48 -11.96
C GLY A 585 7.44 -0.14 -12.49
N THR A 586 6.53 0.82 -12.64
CA THR A 586 6.85 2.17 -13.12
C THR A 586 6.21 3.24 -12.23
N GLN A 587 6.45 4.50 -12.57
CA GLN A 587 5.69 5.62 -12.00
C GLN A 587 4.24 5.72 -12.53
N ARG A 588 3.89 4.97 -13.58
CA ARG A 588 2.59 5.01 -14.27
C ARG A 588 1.89 3.65 -14.36
N GLY A 589 2.16 2.79 -13.38
CA GLY A 589 1.57 1.47 -13.27
C GLY A 589 2.59 0.34 -13.44
N LEU A 590 2.07 -0.82 -13.78
CA LEU A 590 2.75 -2.10 -13.78
C LEU A 590 2.61 -2.77 -15.14
N TRP A 591 3.68 -3.36 -15.63
CA TRP A 591 3.73 -4.08 -16.89
C TRP A 591 4.19 -5.51 -16.66
N LEU A 592 3.67 -6.44 -17.46
CA LEU A 592 4.24 -7.78 -17.61
C LEU A 592 4.60 -7.96 -19.06
N PHE A 593 5.87 -8.26 -19.33
CA PHE A 593 6.36 -8.65 -20.65
C PHE A 593 6.80 -10.10 -20.65
N ASP A 594 6.81 -10.71 -21.83
CA ASP A 594 7.45 -11.99 -22.07
C ASP A 594 8.96 -11.96 -21.73
N PRO A 595 9.67 -13.11 -21.74
CA PRO A 595 11.03 -13.18 -21.23
C PRO A 595 12.04 -12.23 -21.87
N PHE A 596 11.81 -11.87 -23.14
CA PHE A 596 12.68 -11.02 -23.95
C PHE A 596 12.25 -9.55 -23.99
N GLY A 597 11.07 -9.19 -23.47
CA GLY A 597 10.56 -7.82 -23.53
C GLY A 597 9.95 -7.42 -24.89
N GLU A 598 9.59 -8.39 -25.71
CA GLU A 598 9.09 -8.20 -27.08
C GLU A 598 7.56 -8.21 -27.15
N LYS A 599 6.90 -8.85 -26.18
CA LYS A 599 5.44 -8.96 -26.12
C LYS A 599 4.91 -8.52 -24.77
N GLN A 600 4.03 -7.52 -24.78
CA GLN A 600 3.23 -7.14 -23.62
C GLN A 600 2.17 -8.21 -23.31
N ILE A 601 2.14 -8.67 -22.07
CA ILE A 601 1.15 -9.62 -21.54
C ILE A 601 0.09 -8.87 -20.73
N TYR A 602 0.51 -8.03 -19.78
CA TYR A 602 -0.38 -7.18 -18.99
C TYR A 602 0.12 -5.74 -18.91
N ASN A 603 -0.84 -4.82 -18.75
CA ASN A 603 -0.62 -3.44 -18.33
C ASN A 603 -1.70 -3.07 -17.31
N PHE A 604 -1.29 -2.78 -16.10
CA PHE A 604 -2.16 -2.40 -14.99
C PHE A 604 -1.81 -1.01 -14.49
N ASN A 605 -2.83 -0.21 -14.19
CA ASN A 605 -2.71 1.07 -13.50
C ASN A 605 -3.90 1.23 -12.54
N ALA A 606 -3.89 2.26 -11.70
CA ALA A 606 -4.93 2.53 -10.73
C ALA A 606 -6.30 2.81 -11.37
N ALA A 607 -6.37 3.17 -12.66
CA ALA A 607 -7.62 3.42 -13.36
C ALA A 607 -8.27 2.13 -13.90
N ASN A 608 -7.48 1.13 -14.29
CA ASN A 608 -7.97 -0.12 -14.89
C ASN A 608 -7.86 -1.34 -13.96
N SER A 609 -7.36 -1.16 -12.74
CA SER A 609 -7.12 -2.25 -11.81
C SER A 609 -7.27 -1.81 -10.34
N PRO A 610 -7.32 -2.78 -9.40
CA PRO A 610 -7.32 -2.51 -7.96
C PRO A 610 -6.03 -1.91 -7.39
N LEU A 611 -5.03 -1.59 -8.22
CA LEU A 611 -3.81 -0.90 -7.77
C LEU A 611 -4.17 0.37 -6.97
N LEU A 612 -3.49 0.57 -5.83
CA LEU A 612 -3.72 1.70 -4.93
C LEU A 612 -3.00 2.97 -5.41
N SER A 613 -1.87 2.83 -6.11
CA SER A 613 -1.16 3.92 -6.78
C SER A 613 -0.51 3.39 -8.06
N ASP A 614 -0.36 4.28 -9.03
CA ASP A 614 0.40 4.01 -10.25
C ASP A 614 1.90 3.91 -9.97
N ARG A 615 2.39 4.55 -8.91
CA ARG A 615 3.80 4.51 -8.56
C ARG A 615 4.11 3.23 -7.79
N ILE A 616 4.71 2.29 -8.50
CA ILE A 616 5.25 1.04 -7.94
C ILE A 616 6.60 1.32 -7.31
N VAL A 617 6.85 0.77 -6.13
CA VAL A 617 8.08 0.95 -5.37
C VAL A 617 8.91 -0.32 -5.42
N ASP A 618 8.29 -1.49 -5.25
CA ASP A 618 8.97 -2.78 -5.21
C ASP A 618 8.03 -3.91 -5.64
N ILE A 619 8.61 -5.03 -6.10
CA ILE A 619 7.91 -6.22 -6.57
C ILE A 619 8.59 -7.47 -6.05
N GLU A 620 7.83 -8.34 -5.39
CA GLU A 620 8.31 -9.65 -4.93
C GLU A 620 7.34 -10.76 -5.34
N ILE A 621 7.86 -11.92 -5.70
CA ILE A 621 7.06 -13.01 -6.28
C ILE A 621 7.14 -14.21 -5.36
N HIS A 622 6.01 -14.58 -4.74
CA HIS A 622 5.99 -15.79 -3.94
C HIS A 622 6.15 -17.01 -4.86
N PRO A 623 7.24 -17.79 -4.73
CA PRO A 623 7.67 -18.73 -5.79
C PRO A 623 6.74 -19.92 -5.93
N VAL A 624 6.17 -20.43 -4.83
CA VAL A 624 5.29 -21.61 -4.85
C VAL A 624 3.89 -21.28 -5.37
N THR A 625 3.37 -20.10 -5.02
CA THR A 625 1.99 -19.72 -5.27
C THR A 625 1.90 -18.96 -6.61
N GLY A 626 2.93 -18.21 -6.99
CA GLY A 626 2.84 -17.28 -8.13
C GLY A 626 2.06 -16.01 -7.80
N GLU A 627 1.78 -15.76 -6.51
CA GLU A 627 1.24 -14.48 -6.06
C GLU A 627 2.36 -13.44 -6.11
N VAL A 628 2.13 -12.39 -6.89
CA VAL A 628 3.07 -11.29 -7.09
C VAL A 628 2.60 -10.13 -6.21
N PHE A 629 3.46 -9.69 -5.31
CA PHE A 629 3.23 -8.59 -4.39
C PHE A 629 3.83 -7.31 -4.96
N PHE A 630 3.07 -6.23 -4.88
CA PHE A 630 3.46 -4.91 -5.34
C PHE A 630 3.37 -3.95 -4.17
N VAL A 631 4.51 -3.35 -3.83
CA VAL A 631 4.52 -2.17 -2.98
C VAL A 631 4.21 -0.96 -3.84
N THR A 632 3.22 -0.18 -3.42
CA THR A 632 2.91 1.12 -4.01
C THR A 632 3.10 2.21 -2.97
N GLU A 633 3.16 3.48 -3.39
CA GLU A 633 3.19 4.60 -2.44
C GLU A 633 2.01 4.65 -1.47
N ARG A 634 0.90 3.99 -1.79
CA ARG A 634 -0.32 3.93 -0.98
C ARG A 634 -0.60 2.55 -0.40
N GLY A 635 0.37 1.63 -0.44
CA GLY A 635 0.27 0.34 0.25
C GLY A 635 0.49 -0.85 -0.65
N VAL A 636 0.26 -2.03 -0.08
CA VAL A 636 0.59 -3.31 -0.71
C VAL A 636 -0.66 -3.90 -1.36
N VAL A 637 -0.52 -4.36 -2.59
CA VAL A 637 -1.52 -5.17 -3.28
C VAL A 637 -0.83 -6.37 -3.92
N SER A 638 -1.57 -7.43 -4.20
CA SER A 638 -1.03 -8.59 -4.88
C SER A 638 -1.95 -9.10 -5.99
N TYR A 639 -1.34 -9.77 -6.96
CA TYR A 639 -2.01 -10.40 -8.09
C TYR A 639 -1.60 -11.86 -8.20
N ARG A 640 -2.56 -12.75 -8.38
CA ARG A 640 -2.27 -14.16 -8.60
C ARG A 640 -1.91 -14.41 -10.06
N SER A 641 -0.61 -14.48 -10.33
CA SER A 641 -0.07 -14.80 -11.65
C SER A 641 -0.18 -16.30 -11.97
N ASP A 642 -0.07 -16.63 -13.24
CA ASP A 642 -0.05 -17.99 -13.80
C ASP A 642 1.36 -18.56 -13.96
N ALA A 643 2.34 -18.01 -13.23
CA ALA A 643 3.72 -18.48 -13.20
C ALA A 643 4.15 -18.79 -11.78
N THR A 644 4.78 -19.95 -11.61
CA THR A 644 5.38 -20.38 -10.34
C THR A 644 6.83 -20.79 -10.58
N ALA A 645 7.67 -20.66 -9.56
CA ALA A 645 8.98 -21.30 -9.60
C ALA A 645 8.80 -22.80 -9.87
N SER A 646 9.74 -23.36 -10.63
CA SER A 646 9.71 -24.75 -11.05
C SER A 646 10.87 -25.54 -10.47
N GLN A 647 10.71 -26.85 -10.50
CA GLN A 647 11.79 -27.81 -10.31
C GLN A 647 12.13 -28.47 -11.66
N PRO A 648 13.30 -29.14 -11.78
CA PRO A 648 13.63 -29.90 -12.98
C PRO A 648 12.66 -31.05 -13.26
N ALA A 649 12.08 -31.64 -12.21
CA ALA A 649 11.12 -32.73 -12.29
C ALA A 649 9.70 -32.29 -11.90
N PHE A 650 8.70 -33.10 -12.25
CA PHE A 650 7.32 -32.92 -11.78
C PHE A 650 7.23 -33.17 -10.27
N ASP A 651 6.45 -32.36 -9.55
CA ASP A 651 6.18 -32.54 -8.12
C ASP A 651 4.71 -32.27 -7.81
N LYS A 652 4.02 -33.25 -7.25
CA LYS A 652 2.61 -33.16 -6.79
C LYS A 652 1.69 -32.40 -7.77
N VAL A 653 1.67 -32.84 -9.03
CA VAL A 653 0.87 -32.16 -10.07
C VAL A 653 -0.60 -32.06 -9.66
N LYS A 654 -1.11 -30.82 -9.68
CA LYS A 654 -2.47 -30.49 -9.26
C LYS A 654 -3.20 -29.78 -10.38
N ILE A 655 -4.40 -30.28 -10.70
CA ILE A 655 -5.30 -29.68 -11.69
C ILE A 655 -6.49 -29.11 -10.95
N PHE A 656 -6.72 -27.80 -11.05
CA PHE A 656 -7.76 -27.10 -10.29
C PHE A 656 -8.38 -25.94 -11.07
N PRO A 657 -9.71 -25.74 -11.05
CA PRO A 657 -10.70 -26.58 -10.37
C PRO A 657 -10.94 -27.91 -11.11
N ASN A 658 -11.36 -28.92 -10.35
CA ASN A 658 -11.75 -30.22 -10.90
C ASN A 658 -12.85 -30.83 -9.99
N PRO A 659 -14.10 -31.02 -10.47
CA PRO A 659 -14.57 -30.76 -11.83
C PRO A 659 -14.65 -29.26 -12.15
N VAL A 660 -14.61 -28.93 -13.45
CA VAL A 660 -14.95 -27.60 -13.98
C VAL A 660 -16.45 -27.55 -14.23
N THR A 661 -17.14 -26.60 -13.60
CA THR A 661 -18.59 -26.43 -13.73
C THR A 661 -18.96 -25.44 -14.84
N ALA A 662 -20.24 -25.41 -15.21
CA ALA A 662 -20.79 -24.51 -16.22
C ALA A 662 -20.58 -23.03 -15.86
N GLU A 663 -20.68 -22.71 -14.56
CA GLU A 663 -20.51 -21.36 -14.01
C GLU A 663 -19.04 -20.91 -13.94
N PHE A 664 -18.08 -21.83 -14.10
CA PHE A 664 -16.66 -21.48 -14.06
C PHE A 664 -16.21 -20.76 -15.33
N THR A 665 -15.87 -19.48 -15.20
CA THR A 665 -15.39 -18.61 -16.28
C THR A 665 -13.90 -18.32 -16.23
N GLY A 666 -13.19 -18.85 -15.23
CA GLY A 666 -11.75 -18.65 -15.06
C GLY A 666 -10.88 -19.65 -15.84
N ASN A 667 -9.59 -19.68 -15.50
CA ASN A 667 -8.63 -20.63 -16.05
C ASN A 667 -8.42 -21.83 -15.11
N VAL A 668 -8.40 -23.03 -15.68
CA VAL A 668 -7.89 -24.22 -14.99
C VAL A 668 -6.38 -24.07 -14.84
N SER A 669 -5.92 -24.18 -13.60
CA SER A 669 -4.50 -24.26 -13.24
C SER A 669 -4.02 -25.71 -13.29
N ILE A 670 -2.83 -25.90 -13.84
CA ILE A 670 -2.09 -27.16 -13.83
C ILE A 670 -0.72 -26.83 -13.24
N SER A 671 -0.56 -27.05 -11.93
CA SER A 671 0.64 -26.67 -11.16
C SER A 671 1.47 -27.89 -10.74
N GLY A 672 2.71 -27.67 -10.31
CA GLY A 672 3.63 -28.75 -9.94
C GLY A 672 4.37 -29.35 -11.14
N LEU A 673 4.41 -28.61 -12.25
CA LEU A 673 5.04 -29.03 -13.49
C LEU A 673 6.57 -28.85 -13.43
N SER A 674 7.27 -29.68 -14.20
CA SER A 674 8.68 -29.42 -14.50
C SER A 674 8.81 -28.11 -15.28
N THR A 675 10.00 -27.51 -15.18
CA THR A 675 10.31 -26.20 -15.78
C THR A 675 9.90 -26.14 -17.25
N ASP A 676 8.95 -25.26 -17.55
CA ASP A 676 8.46 -24.94 -18.90
C ASP A 676 7.99 -26.18 -19.68
N ALA A 677 7.40 -27.15 -18.96
CA ALA A 677 6.84 -28.38 -19.53
C ALA A 677 5.82 -28.10 -20.64
N THR A 678 5.78 -28.97 -21.65
CA THR A 678 4.71 -28.96 -22.65
C THR A 678 3.47 -29.61 -22.06
N VAL A 679 2.33 -28.93 -22.11
CA VAL A 679 1.05 -29.43 -21.61
C VAL A 679 0.08 -29.58 -22.77
N LYS A 680 -0.50 -30.77 -22.91
CA LYS A 680 -1.50 -31.12 -23.92
C LYS A 680 -2.78 -31.58 -23.24
N VAL A 681 -3.90 -31.02 -23.66
CA VAL A 681 -5.23 -31.45 -23.24
C VAL A 681 -5.87 -32.21 -24.39
N THR A 682 -6.32 -33.44 -24.11
CA THR A 682 -6.96 -34.31 -25.10
C THR A 682 -8.30 -34.82 -24.58
N ASP A 683 -9.21 -35.20 -25.47
CA ASP A 683 -10.36 -36.02 -25.06
C ASP A 683 -9.91 -37.48 -24.78
N VAL A 684 -10.82 -38.32 -24.27
CA VAL A 684 -10.51 -39.73 -23.98
C VAL A 684 -10.15 -40.58 -25.22
N SER A 685 -10.43 -40.08 -26.43
CA SER A 685 -10.02 -40.73 -27.69
C SER A 685 -8.59 -40.34 -28.11
N GLY A 686 -7.96 -39.40 -27.40
CA GLY A 686 -6.63 -38.88 -27.71
C GLY A 686 -6.62 -37.71 -28.70
N LYS A 687 -7.79 -37.17 -29.08
CA LYS A 687 -7.87 -35.99 -29.94
C LYS A 687 -7.39 -34.77 -29.16
N LEU A 688 -6.43 -34.03 -29.72
CA LEU A 688 -5.92 -32.78 -29.14
C LEU A 688 -7.01 -31.70 -29.14
N ILE A 689 -7.22 -31.11 -27.96
CA ILE A 689 -8.14 -30.00 -27.72
C ILE A 689 -7.37 -28.70 -27.55
N TRP A 690 -6.28 -28.75 -26.78
CA TRP A 690 -5.46 -27.58 -26.45
C TRP A 690 -4.01 -27.99 -26.15
N GLN A 691 -3.06 -27.10 -26.41
CA GLN A 691 -1.65 -27.26 -26.04
C GLN A 691 -1.08 -25.91 -25.61
N THR A 692 -0.24 -25.94 -24.58
CA THR A 692 0.52 -24.77 -24.10
C THR A 692 1.85 -25.20 -23.49
N TYR A 693 2.65 -24.23 -23.07
CA TYR A 693 3.84 -24.42 -22.23
C TYR A 693 3.55 -23.91 -20.82
N ALA A 694 4.16 -24.51 -19.82
CA ALA A 694 4.15 -23.98 -18.46
C ALA A 694 4.97 -22.68 -18.38
N ASN A 695 4.51 -21.71 -17.59
CA ASN A 695 5.31 -20.57 -17.17
C ASN A 695 6.06 -20.98 -15.89
N GLY A 696 7.25 -21.54 -16.03
CA GLY A 696 7.91 -22.22 -14.94
C GLY A 696 7.17 -23.50 -14.58
N GLY A 697 6.57 -23.54 -13.38
CA GLY A 697 5.95 -24.75 -12.83
C GLY A 697 4.43 -24.84 -13.00
N THR A 698 3.81 -23.89 -13.70
CA THR A 698 2.35 -23.81 -13.85
C THR A 698 1.93 -23.53 -15.29
N ALA A 699 0.93 -24.26 -15.77
CA ALA A 699 0.26 -24.01 -17.05
C ALA A 699 -1.22 -23.72 -16.82
N THR A 700 -1.86 -23.01 -17.75
CA THR A 700 -3.28 -22.66 -17.67
C THR A 700 -4.05 -23.04 -18.93
N TRP A 701 -5.33 -23.34 -18.74
CA TRP A 701 -6.28 -23.62 -19.82
C TRP A 701 -7.63 -22.96 -19.53
N ASP A 702 -8.14 -22.19 -20.48
CA ASP A 702 -9.43 -21.47 -20.40
C ASP A 702 -10.64 -22.37 -20.70
N VAL A 703 -10.40 -23.68 -20.81
CA VAL A 703 -11.43 -24.71 -21.07
C VAL A 703 -12.05 -24.56 -22.47
N ARG A 704 -11.33 -23.91 -23.40
CA ARG A 704 -11.74 -23.77 -24.81
C ARG A 704 -10.75 -24.46 -25.75
N ASP A 705 -11.24 -24.82 -26.91
CA ASP A 705 -10.39 -25.27 -28.01
C ASP A 705 -9.83 -24.08 -28.81
N TYR A 706 -8.99 -24.36 -29.81
CA TYR A 706 -8.40 -23.33 -30.68
C TYR A 706 -9.38 -22.50 -31.50
N SER A 707 -10.66 -22.92 -31.59
CA SER A 707 -11.72 -22.13 -32.23
C SER A 707 -12.44 -21.20 -31.25
N GLY A 708 -12.04 -21.21 -29.98
CA GLY A 708 -12.69 -20.47 -28.91
C GLY A 708 -13.97 -21.14 -28.38
N LYS A 709 -14.29 -22.37 -28.83
CA LYS A 709 -15.46 -23.11 -28.36
C LYS A 709 -15.14 -23.79 -27.04
N ARG A 710 -16.04 -23.65 -26.05
CA ARG A 710 -15.90 -24.33 -24.76
C ARG A 710 -15.90 -25.85 -24.95
N ALA A 711 -15.02 -26.52 -24.24
CA ALA A 711 -14.93 -27.97 -24.18
C ALA A 711 -16.30 -28.57 -23.78
N ALA A 712 -16.76 -29.59 -24.51
CA ALA A 712 -18.03 -30.26 -24.23
C ALA A 712 -17.98 -31.01 -22.88
N THR A 713 -19.15 -31.32 -22.31
CA THR A 713 -19.24 -32.13 -21.08
C THR A 713 -18.55 -33.48 -21.29
N GLY A 714 -17.61 -33.82 -20.43
CA GLY A 714 -16.83 -35.05 -20.57
C GLY A 714 -15.54 -35.06 -19.75
N MET A 715 -14.83 -36.17 -19.85
CA MET A 715 -13.49 -36.34 -19.28
C MET A 715 -12.42 -35.96 -20.30
N TYR A 716 -11.41 -35.22 -19.85
CA TYR A 716 -10.24 -34.84 -20.63
C TYR A 716 -8.98 -35.34 -19.92
N LEU A 717 -7.97 -35.71 -20.71
CA LEU A 717 -6.64 -36.08 -20.23
C LEU A 717 -5.71 -34.88 -20.38
N VAL A 718 -5.01 -34.53 -19.30
CA VAL A 718 -3.97 -33.50 -19.27
C VAL A 718 -2.64 -34.21 -19.24
N ILE A 719 -1.91 -34.16 -20.35
CA ILE A 719 -0.61 -34.81 -20.52
C ILE A 719 0.45 -33.71 -20.43
N ALA A 720 1.35 -33.80 -19.47
CA ALA A 720 2.49 -32.89 -19.36
C ALA A 720 3.80 -33.64 -19.58
N VAL A 721 4.73 -33.03 -20.30
CA VAL A 721 6.03 -33.62 -20.68
C VAL A 721 7.12 -32.60 -20.42
N SER A 722 8.22 -33.01 -19.78
CA SER A 722 9.38 -32.14 -19.54
C SER A 722 10.00 -31.66 -20.86
N GLN A 723 10.74 -30.54 -20.83
CA GLN A 723 11.33 -29.97 -22.05
C GLN A 723 12.29 -30.93 -22.79
N ASP A 724 13.03 -31.74 -22.03
CA ASP A 724 13.94 -32.75 -22.56
C ASP A 724 13.25 -34.08 -22.93
N GLY A 725 11.95 -34.20 -22.65
CA GLY A 725 11.15 -35.40 -22.89
C GLY A 725 11.47 -36.59 -21.98
N SER A 726 12.29 -36.40 -20.93
CA SER A 726 12.72 -37.48 -20.04
C SER A 726 11.64 -37.91 -19.04
N ASP A 727 10.69 -37.02 -18.73
CA ASP A 727 9.63 -37.26 -17.77
C ASP A 727 8.25 -36.85 -18.32
N SER A 728 7.21 -37.56 -17.91
CA SER A 728 5.83 -37.27 -18.32
C SER A 728 4.81 -37.70 -17.27
N ILE A 729 3.70 -36.96 -17.22
CA ILE A 729 2.61 -37.24 -16.31
C ILE A 729 1.26 -37.04 -17.00
N VAL A 730 0.28 -37.84 -16.60
CA VAL A 730 -1.09 -37.75 -17.10
C VAL A 730 -2.05 -37.52 -15.94
N GLY A 731 -2.70 -36.37 -15.95
CA GLY A 731 -3.83 -36.05 -15.09
C GLY A 731 -5.16 -36.16 -15.83
N LYS A 732 -6.26 -36.09 -15.07
CA LYS A 732 -7.63 -36.12 -15.62
C LYS A 732 -8.42 -34.94 -15.09
N ILE A 733 -9.23 -34.34 -15.95
CA ILE A 733 -10.15 -33.27 -15.57
C ILE A 733 -11.54 -33.54 -16.14
N ALA A 734 -12.56 -33.32 -15.32
CA ALA A 734 -13.96 -33.39 -15.72
C ALA A 734 -14.48 -31.99 -16.06
N VAL A 735 -15.14 -31.84 -17.20
CA VAL A 735 -15.89 -30.62 -17.57
C VAL A 735 -17.37 -30.94 -17.55
N ILE A 736 -18.16 -30.13 -16.85
CA ILE A 736 -19.60 -30.28 -16.68
C ILE A 736 -20.25 -28.95 -17.08
N ASN A 737 -20.85 -28.90 -18.28
CA ASN A 737 -21.60 -27.73 -18.77
C ASN A 737 -23.09 -27.83 -18.48
#